data_AF-A0A838VHH0-F1
#
_entry.id   AF-A0A838VHH0-F1
#
_cell.length_a   1.000
_cell.length_b   1.000
_cell.length_c   1.000
_cell.angle_alpha   90.00
_cell.angle_beta   90.00
_cell.angle_gamma   90.00
#
_symmetry.space_group_name_H-M   'P 1'
#
loop_
_entity.id
_entity.type
_entity.pdbx_description
1 polymer ?
#
loop_
_entity_poly.entity_id
_entity_poly.type
_entity_poly.pdbx_seq_one_letter_code
_entity_poly.pdbx_strand_id
1 'polypeptide(L)'
;MPKNAETYSDAVLSFIVECLNDSIVSSVLDPWVTNPQWLATVAKATKATKVRANLSATETTIQPTDTFSGQDYELAWTRNEALDWLSEDPNQFDVVVSELLLPSEPFASIPNLKIRADLTEVLLLGATRTLTREGGGFFIVSSDFIKPDKPQSLYCNMSQLSLYIDAIFYIPIGTFEDLRNEAALVIVKHSKPEFLFVGELSAVKHKNNILLTNYKNRTQAKTTALGSLILFEDFKGYRFLAAEQNAQEAAKSYGLQIIKLADAAVEVDLVDVGELSSIEERPNTLYLPLNLNGDAGTFVSELSSKFEYAQIVLNPDIVIAAYAAGFFNTVAGRIVRKRIPVNAGSVRQAILRLDIYLPTPKDQVMAIETDNQIANLMSDLQALKSQLWSQPNNQSQILKDLQSINRKEIFEQWLYTIPFPLASILWKYYASSGDDKKQYDMLLRFFEACTQYFATVLLSGFVNNTELLKKEQEALARLDNPPFSLDMSTFGTWVRVVERMISSVTKMLNATDNFKQVEQMFKATQDTLIGVFPREIVQLLQQTNVLRNEWKGHGGIDDAKAPERRVILEEHLLRIRNLLGQNWSNYRLIRPVRMTLEGGNYHHHVELLMGMTTPFKIIELETVQPMDKKYLYLHMPGERQVLQLVPLIKVIDNPPDISNGCYFYSRVEGDKLHFVSHHFEAQPDMTDGFPDLEAAFQIIWPGFRTSANKVE
;
A
#
# COMPACT_ATOMS: atom_id res chain seq x y z
N MET A 1 3.94 22.54 -2.60
CA MET A 1 2.65 22.14 -1.99
C MET A 1 2.07 23.32 -1.22
N PRO A 2 0.74 23.53 -1.19
CA PRO A 2 0.17 24.71 -0.53
C PRO A 2 0.29 24.58 0.98
N LYS A 3 0.73 25.66 1.64
CA LYS A 3 0.91 25.83 3.09
C LYS A 3 -0.40 25.88 3.92
N ASN A 4 -1.53 25.39 3.38
CA ASN A 4 -2.86 25.51 4.01
C ASN A 4 -3.58 24.16 4.20
N ALA A 5 -2.85 23.05 4.38
CA ALA A 5 -3.48 21.81 4.83
C ALA A 5 -3.64 21.88 6.36
N GLU A 6 -4.87 21.74 6.87
CA GLU A 6 -5.12 21.41 8.28
C GLU A 6 -4.21 20.22 8.64
N THR A 7 -3.56 20.27 9.82
CA THR A 7 -2.86 19.08 10.31
C THR A 7 -3.88 17.97 10.52
N TYR A 8 -3.50 16.70 10.41
CA TYR A 8 -4.46 15.61 10.65
C TYR A 8 -5.06 15.70 12.07
N SER A 9 -4.28 16.15 13.07
CA SER A 9 -4.77 16.46 14.42
C SER A 9 -5.88 17.52 14.42
N ASP A 10 -5.75 18.59 13.62
CA ASP A 10 -6.81 19.60 13.48
C ASP A 10 -8.07 18.99 12.84
N ALA A 11 -7.90 18.08 11.87
CA ALA A 11 -9.01 17.41 11.22
C ALA A 11 -9.79 16.49 12.19
N VAL A 12 -9.08 15.78 13.09
CA VAL A 12 -9.73 14.97 14.14
C VAL A 12 -10.45 15.88 15.14
N LEU A 13 -9.82 16.97 15.60
CA LEU A 13 -10.45 17.95 16.49
C LEU A 13 -11.72 18.55 15.90
N SER A 14 -11.66 18.99 14.64
CA SER A 14 -12.82 19.52 13.91
C SER A 14 -13.93 18.48 13.85
N PHE A 15 -13.61 17.22 13.59
CA PHE A 15 -14.59 16.14 13.55
C PHE A 15 -15.28 15.91 14.91
N ILE A 16 -14.52 15.91 16.02
CA ILE A 16 -15.09 15.78 17.38
C ILE A 16 -16.03 16.96 17.69
N VAL A 17 -15.61 18.18 17.38
CA VAL A 17 -16.44 19.37 17.57
C VAL A 17 -17.74 19.26 16.76
N GLU A 18 -17.65 18.86 15.50
CA GLU A 18 -18.84 18.73 14.64
C GLU A 18 -19.77 17.59 15.07
N CYS A 19 -19.24 16.52 15.70
CA CYS A 19 -20.06 15.51 16.38
C CYS A 19 -20.92 16.11 17.50
N LEU A 20 -20.41 17.13 18.20
CA LEU A 20 -21.03 17.74 19.37
C LEU A 20 -21.92 18.95 19.06
N ASN A 21 -21.95 19.44 17.82
CA ASN A 21 -22.69 20.67 17.44
C ASN A 21 -24.19 20.63 17.77
N ASP A 22 -24.80 19.45 17.82
CA ASP A 22 -26.24 19.27 18.11
C ASP A 22 -26.51 18.90 19.58
N SER A 23 -25.45 18.82 20.40
CA SER A 23 -25.51 18.39 21.81
C SER A 23 -25.47 19.58 22.76
N ILE A 24 -26.21 19.51 23.86
CA ILE A 24 -26.08 20.45 24.97
C ILE A 24 -24.97 19.93 25.88
N VAL A 25 -23.84 20.62 25.90
CA VAL A 25 -22.65 20.24 26.68
C VAL A 25 -22.36 21.34 27.68
N SER A 26 -22.56 21.04 28.96
CA SER A 26 -22.29 21.97 30.07
C SER A 26 -20.95 21.70 30.75
N SER A 27 -20.46 20.46 30.62
CA SER A 27 -19.31 19.96 31.35
C SER A 27 -18.40 19.09 30.48
N VAL A 28 -17.10 19.38 30.50
CA VAL A 28 -16.06 18.65 29.74
C VAL A 28 -14.91 18.26 30.65
N LEU A 29 -14.44 17.03 30.48
CA LEU A 29 -13.33 16.44 31.22
C LEU A 29 -12.24 15.94 30.27
N ASP A 30 -10.98 16.24 30.61
CA ASP A 30 -9.82 15.47 30.16
C ASP A 30 -9.13 14.82 31.38
N PRO A 31 -9.21 13.49 31.53
CA PRO A 31 -8.66 12.76 32.67
C PRO A 31 -7.13 12.63 32.64
N TRP A 32 -6.50 12.90 31.50
CA TRP A 32 -5.06 12.74 31.31
C TRP A 32 -4.58 13.66 30.18
N VAL A 33 -4.24 14.90 30.55
CA VAL A 33 -3.89 15.94 29.59
C VAL A 33 -2.45 15.77 29.09
N THR A 34 -2.29 15.18 27.91
CA THR A 34 -1.03 15.17 27.13
C THR A 34 -0.92 16.37 26.21
N ASN A 35 -2.05 16.78 25.63
CA ASN A 35 -2.15 17.97 24.78
C ASN A 35 -3.39 18.80 25.17
N PRO A 36 -3.21 19.97 25.82
CA PRO A 36 -4.33 20.77 26.33
C PRO A 36 -5.23 21.35 25.22
N GLN A 37 -4.77 21.32 23.96
CA GLN A 37 -5.54 21.81 22.82
C GLN A 37 -6.83 21.01 22.61
N TRP A 38 -6.86 19.71 22.93
CA TRP A 38 -8.07 18.87 22.81
C TRP A 38 -9.19 19.39 23.69
N LEU A 39 -8.92 19.48 25.00
CA LEU A 39 -9.88 19.98 25.97
C LEU A 39 -10.29 21.42 25.65
N ALA A 40 -9.33 22.30 25.34
CA ALA A 40 -9.61 23.71 25.07
C ALA A 40 -10.50 23.91 23.84
N THR A 41 -10.23 23.18 22.76
CA THR A 41 -10.99 23.30 21.51
C THR A 41 -12.42 22.81 21.70
N VAL A 42 -12.61 21.66 22.36
CA VAL A 42 -13.93 21.09 22.63
C VAL A 42 -14.72 21.98 23.59
N ALA A 43 -14.14 22.42 24.71
CA ALA A 43 -14.81 23.28 25.68
C ALA A 43 -15.26 24.61 25.05
N LYS A 44 -14.39 25.24 24.24
CA LYS A 44 -14.69 26.48 23.53
C LYS A 44 -15.82 26.31 22.52
N ALA A 45 -15.74 25.26 21.70
CA ALA A 45 -16.72 25.06 20.63
C ALA A 45 -18.11 24.71 21.17
N THR A 46 -18.16 23.97 22.28
CA THR A 46 -19.41 23.57 22.94
C THR A 46 -19.95 24.61 23.92
N LYS A 47 -19.16 25.64 24.25
CA LYS A 47 -19.48 26.65 25.28
C LYS A 47 -19.71 26.05 26.66
N ALA A 48 -18.98 24.98 26.99
CA ALA A 48 -19.07 24.35 28.29
C ALA A 48 -18.66 25.33 29.39
N THR A 49 -19.42 25.36 30.49
CA THR A 49 -19.15 26.25 31.63
C THR A 49 -18.26 25.59 32.67
N LYS A 50 -18.29 24.25 32.77
CA LYS A 50 -17.49 23.46 33.71
C LYS A 50 -16.42 22.69 32.94
N VAL A 51 -15.15 23.02 33.20
CA VAL A 51 -14.01 22.37 32.53
C VAL A 51 -13.10 21.76 33.59
N ARG A 52 -12.77 20.48 33.43
CA ARG A 52 -11.89 19.74 34.34
C ARG A 52 -10.75 19.09 33.58
N ALA A 53 -9.55 19.21 34.13
CA ALA A 53 -8.33 18.68 33.56
C ALA A 53 -7.47 18.05 34.66
N ASN A 54 -6.90 16.88 34.37
CA ASN A 54 -5.86 16.30 35.22
C ASN A 54 -4.54 16.17 34.45
N LEU A 55 -3.49 16.79 34.98
CA LEU A 55 -2.13 16.70 34.49
C LEU A 55 -1.44 15.51 35.16
N SER A 56 -0.83 14.65 34.36
CA SER A 56 0.00 13.57 34.90
C SER A 56 1.09 14.13 35.81
N ALA A 57 1.38 13.45 36.92
CA ALA A 57 2.42 13.87 37.86
C ALA A 57 3.80 14.00 37.18
N THR A 58 4.04 13.25 36.10
CA THR A 58 5.31 13.19 35.35
C THR A 58 5.46 14.27 34.28
N GLU A 59 4.37 14.89 33.81
CA GLU A 59 4.42 15.99 32.84
C GLU A 59 4.65 17.33 33.54
N THR A 60 5.84 17.90 33.33
CA THR A 60 6.30 19.13 34.02
C THR A 60 6.29 20.37 33.13
N THR A 61 5.98 20.21 31.84
CA THR A 61 6.22 21.23 30.80
C THR A 61 4.95 21.90 30.27
N ILE A 62 3.75 21.38 30.57
CA ILE A 62 2.48 21.94 30.07
C ILE A 62 2.05 23.10 30.98
N GLN A 63 2.09 24.33 30.47
CA GLN A 63 1.61 25.54 31.16
C GLN A 63 0.14 25.81 30.76
N PRO A 64 -0.83 25.69 31.70
CA PRO A 64 -2.27 25.79 31.40
C PRO A 64 -2.77 27.15 30.90
N THR A 65 -2.01 28.22 31.17
CA THR A 65 -2.53 29.61 31.12
C THR A 65 -2.67 30.20 29.73
N ASP A 66 -1.91 29.72 28.74
CA ASP A 66 -1.92 30.32 27.40
C ASP A 66 -3.10 29.80 26.56
N THR A 67 -3.45 28.52 26.71
CA THR A 67 -4.47 27.82 25.89
C THR A 67 -5.92 28.19 26.26
N PHE A 68 -6.19 28.57 27.52
CA PHE A 68 -7.55 28.87 28.03
C PHE A 68 -7.79 30.37 28.30
N SER A 69 -6.89 31.24 27.86
CA SER A 69 -6.99 32.68 28.11
C SER A 69 -8.23 33.34 27.47
N GLY A 70 -8.93 34.20 28.23
CA GLY A 70 -10.01 35.05 27.72
C GLY A 70 -11.44 34.48 27.73
N GLN A 71 -11.74 33.43 28.51
CA GLN A 71 -13.10 32.90 28.67
C GLN A 71 -13.46 32.61 30.14
N ASP A 72 -14.75 32.76 30.48
CA ASP A 72 -15.31 32.53 31.82
C ASP A 72 -15.62 31.03 32.04
N TYR A 73 -14.59 30.21 32.21
CA TYR A 73 -14.75 28.81 32.59
C TYR A 73 -14.66 28.62 34.11
N GLU A 74 -15.48 27.74 34.69
CA GLU A 74 -15.16 27.11 35.98
C GLU A 74 -14.10 26.03 35.73
N LEU A 75 -12.86 26.47 35.57
CA LEU A 75 -11.71 25.61 35.26
C LEU A 75 -11.08 25.08 36.54
N ALA A 76 -11.08 23.76 36.74
CA ALA A 76 -10.29 23.14 37.80
C ALA A 76 -9.24 22.21 37.22
N TRP A 77 -7.98 22.51 37.57
CA TRP A 77 -6.81 21.70 37.26
C TRP A 77 -6.38 20.94 38.50
N THR A 78 -6.25 19.64 38.36
CA THR A 78 -5.64 18.79 39.37
C THR A 78 -4.34 18.23 38.83
N ARG A 79 -3.39 18.00 39.73
CA ARG A 79 -2.15 17.29 39.43
C ARG A 79 -2.00 16.16 40.44
N ASN A 80 -2.66 15.06 40.15
CA ASN A 80 -2.75 13.88 41.01
C ASN A 80 -2.58 12.61 40.18
N GLU A 81 -2.40 11.47 40.84
CA GLU A 81 -2.59 10.16 40.20
C GLU A 81 -4.01 10.08 39.64
N ALA A 82 -4.14 9.95 38.32
CA ALA A 82 -5.41 10.12 37.62
C ALA A 82 -6.47 9.09 38.03
N LEU A 83 -6.04 7.87 38.37
CA LEU A 83 -6.95 6.80 38.78
C LEU A 83 -7.55 7.02 40.17
N ASP A 84 -6.73 7.51 41.11
CA ASP A 84 -7.21 7.86 42.46
C ASP A 84 -8.20 9.01 42.36
N TRP A 85 -7.85 10.02 41.57
CA TRP A 85 -8.71 11.18 41.34
C TRP A 85 -10.06 10.81 40.70
N LEU A 86 -10.06 10.00 39.63
CA LEU A 86 -11.30 9.52 38.99
C LEU A 86 -12.16 8.66 39.93
N SER A 87 -11.55 7.99 40.90
CA SER A 87 -12.28 7.15 41.88
C SER A 87 -12.92 7.99 42.99
N GLU A 88 -12.36 9.15 43.29
CA GLU A 88 -12.82 10.06 44.35
C GLU A 88 -13.73 11.19 43.85
N ASP A 89 -13.71 11.51 42.55
CA ASP A 89 -14.51 12.60 41.98
C ASP A 89 -15.99 12.17 41.80
N PRO A 90 -16.95 12.77 42.55
CA PRO A 90 -18.38 12.44 42.41
C PRO A 90 -19.03 13.11 41.20
N ASN A 91 -18.31 13.94 40.45
CA ASN A 91 -18.88 14.71 39.34
C ASN A 91 -19.17 13.83 38.12
N GLN A 92 -20.30 14.11 37.46
CA GLN A 92 -20.57 13.61 36.12
C GLN A 92 -20.31 14.69 35.06
N PHE A 93 -19.96 14.24 33.86
CA PHE A 93 -19.58 15.07 32.72
C PHE A 93 -20.36 14.68 31.45
N ASP A 94 -20.74 15.67 30.67
CA ASP A 94 -21.42 15.46 29.39
C ASP A 94 -20.46 14.94 28.32
N VAL A 95 -19.21 15.40 28.36
CA VAL A 95 -18.17 15.00 27.42
C VAL A 95 -16.88 14.66 28.15
N VAL A 96 -16.28 13.55 27.77
CA VAL A 96 -14.88 13.23 28.08
C VAL A 96 -14.12 13.24 26.77
N VAL A 97 -13.02 13.99 26.68
CA VAL A 97 -12.13 14.01 25.51
C VAL A 97 -10.68 13.83 25.98
N SER A 98 -9.98 12.85 25.42
CA SER A 98 -8.60 12.56 25.85
C SER A 98 -7.78 11.84 24.78
N GLU A 99 -6.49 12.20 24.71
CA GLU A 99 -5.48 11.54 23.88
C GLU A 99 -4.69 10.54 24.73
N LEU A 100 -5.11 9.27 24.67
CA LEU A 100 -4.57 8.17 25.47
C LEU A 100 -3.62 7.27 24.65
N LEU A 101 -2.64 7.89 24.00
CA LEU A 101 -1.58 7.21 23.24
C LEU A 101 -0.42 6.78 24.14
N LEU A 102 -0.74 6.08 25.23
CA LEU A 102 0.23 5.73 26.26
C LEU A 102 0.99 4.43 25.92
N PRO A 103 2.26 4.30 26.36
CA PRO A 103 3.00 3.04 26.26
C PRO A 103 2.28 1.93 27.03
N SER A 104 2.46 0.67 26.59
CA SER A 104 1.92 -0.48 27.30
C SER A 104 2.65 -0.69 28.64
N GLU A 105 2.09 -0.12 29.71
CA GLU A 105 2.49 -0.33 31.12
C GLU A 105 1.92 -1.66 31.68
N PRO A 106 2.45 -2.20 32.80
CA PRO A 106 2.01 -3.47 33.35
C PRO A 106 0.52 -3.47 33.74
N PHE A 107 -0.07 -4.66 33.67
CA PHE A 107 -1.51 -4.85 33.75
C PHE A 107 -2.07 -4.71 35.17
N ALA A 108 -3.23 -4.06 35.28
CA ALA A 108 -4.07 -4.09 36.47
C ALA A 108 -5.26 -5.04 36.28
N SER A 109 -5.64 -5.77 37.33
CA SER A 109 -6.88 -6.56 37.37
C SER A 109 -7.99 -5.69 37.96
N ILE A 110 -9.08 -5.49 37.22
CA ILE A 110 -10.26 -4.80 37.75
C ILE A 110 -11.02 -5.78 38.67
N PRO A 111 -11.24 -5.46 39.96
CA PRO A 111 -11.99 -6.32 40.86
C PRO A 111 -13.36 -6.68 40.28
N ASN A 112 -13.76 -7.94 40.41
CA ASN A 112 -15.03 -8.54 39.95
C ASN A 112 -15.20 -8.80 38.44
N LEU A 113 -14.26 -8.44 37.55
CA LEU A 113 -14.45 -8.59 36.10
C LEU A 113 -13.45 -9.53 35.39
N LYS A 114 -12.40 -10.02 36.05
CA LYS A 114 -11.33 -10.84 35.41
C LYS A 114 -10.81 -10.24 34.08
N ILE A 115 -10.82 -8.91 33.94
CA ILE A 115 -10.30 -8.19 32.76
C ILE A 115 -8.82 -7.90 33.00
N ARG A 116 -8.00 -8.09 31.97
CA ARG A 116 -6.58 -7.70 31.94
C ARG A 116 -6.48 -6.39 31.18
N ALA A 117 -6.28 -5.29 31.89
CA ALA A 117 -6.25 -3.94 31.32
C ALA A 117 -4.87 -3.30 31.47
N ASP A 118 -4.40 -2.62 30.41
CA ASP A 118 -3.26 -1.70 30.47
C ASP A 118 -3.71 -0.32 30.98
N LEU A 119 -2.77 0.59 31.20
CA LEU A 119 -3.07 1.93 31.74
C LEU A 119 -4.10 2.70 30.89
N THR A 120 -3.99 2.62 29.55
CA THR A 120 -4.96 3.22 28.62
C THR A 120 -6.36 2.67 28.84
N GLU A 121 -6.50 1.34 28.92
CA GLU A 121 -7.77 0.68 29.17
C GLU A 121 -8.36 1.08 30.55
N VAL A 122 -7.53 1.15 31.60
CA VAL A 122 -8.01 1.53 32.95
C VAL A 122 -8.43 3.00 33.00
N LEU A 123 -7.67 3.92 32.40
CA LEU A 123 -8.01 5.36 32.34
C LEU A 123 -9.29 5.59 31.55
N LEU A 124 -9.42 4.95 30.38
CA LEU A 124 -10.64 5.00 29.58
C LEU A 124 -11.84 4.52 30.40
N LEU A 125 -11.70 3.41 31.12
CA LEU A 125 -12.77 2.91 31.97
C LEU A 125 -13.12 3.86 33.13
N GLY A 126 -12.11 4.40 33.82
CA GLY A 126 -12.31 5.34 34.92
C GLY A 126 -13.04 6.60 34.43
N ALA A 127 -12.60 7.16 33.30
CA ALA A 127 -13.19 8.35 32.73
C ALA A 127 -14.59 8.12 32.15
N THR A 128 -14.87 6.96 31.56
CA THR A 128 -16.22 6.64 31.07
C THR A 128 -17.24 6.46 32.19
N ARG A 129 -16.82 6.13 33.42
CA ARG A 129 -17.72 6.06 34.59
C ARG A 129 -18.17 7.44 35.08
N THR A 130 -17.46 8.51 34.72
CA THR A 130 -17.86 9.87 35.06
C THR A 130 -18.79 10.47 34.01
N LEU A 131 -19.16 9.74 32.95
CA LEU A 131 -20.13 10.23 31.97
C LEU A 131 -21.54 10.33 32.56
N THR A 132 -22.28 11.37 32.15
CA THR A 132 -23.73 11.41 32.34
C THR A 132 -24.40 10.34 31.47
N ARG A 133 -25.67 10.02 31.75
CA ARG A 133 -26.41 8.99 31.00
C ARG A 133 -26.49 9.25 29.49
N GLU A 134 -26.50 10.51 29.08
CA GLU A 134 -26.50 10.96 27.67
C GLU A 134 -25.12 11.42 27.20
N GLY A 135 -24.11 11.36 28.09
CA GLY A 135 -22.76 11.80 27.81
C GLY A 135 -22.02 10.89 26.83
N GLY A 136 -20.99 11.47 26.19
CA GLY A 136 -20.15 10.78 25.23
C GLY A 136 -18.66 10.91 25.57
N GLY A 137 -17.96 9.77 25.55
CA GLY A 137 -16.50 9.74 25.63
C GLY A 137 -15.86 9.66 24.25
N PHE A 138 -14.86 10.50 24.01
CA PHE A 138 -14.09 10.59 22.77
C PHE A 138 -12.62 10.34 23.10
N PHE A 139 -12.14 9.13 22.78
CA PHE A 139 -10.80 8.68 23.16
C PHE A 139 -9.96 8.42 21.92
N ILE A 140 -8.79 9.04 21.85
CA ILE A 140 -7.78 8.69 20.86
C ILE A 140 -6.89 7.64 21.49
N VAL A 141 -6.89 6.44 20.91
CA VAL A 141 -6.16 5.29 21.44
C VAL A 141 -5.33 4.66 20.33
N SER A 142 -4.31 3.88 20.71
CA SER A 142 -3.68 2.97 19.75
C SER A 142 -4.73 2.02 19.20
N SER A 143 -4.68 1.72 17.91
CA SER A 143 -5.47 0.66 17.27
C SER A 143 -5.30 -0.70 17.96
N ASP A 144 -4.20 -0.90 18.68
CA ASP A 144 -3.98 -2.07 19.52
C ASP A 144 -5.04 -2.23 20.61
N PHE A 145 -5.73 -1.16 21.05
CA PHE A 145 -6.89 -1.23 21.95
C PHE A 145 -8.02 -2.11 21.39
N ILE A 146 -8.18 -2.11 20.06
CA ILE A 146 -9.22 -2.84 19.34
C ILE A 146 -8.77 -4.30 19.19
N LYS A 147 -9.06 -5.11 20.21
CA LYS A 147 -8.64 -6.53 20.30
C LYS A 147 -9.84 -7.49 20.21
N PRO A 148 -10.57 -7.57 19.07
CA PRO A 148 -11.78 -8.38 18.96
C PRO A 148 -11.53 -9.86 19.25
N ASP A 149 -10.32 -10.36 18.98
CA ASP A 149 -9.94 -11.76 19.19
C ASP A 149 -9.47 -12.09 20.62
N LYS A 150 -9.48 -11.13 21.55
CA LYS A 150 -9.07 -11.34 22.94
C LYS A 150 -10.26 -11.19 23.89
N PRO A 151 -10.93 -12.30 24.27
CA PRO A 151 -12.13 -12.27 25.11
C PRO A 151 -11.93 -11.62 26.49
N GLN A 152 -10.69 -11.49 26.97
CA GLN A 152 -10.36 -10.85 28.27
C GLN A 152 -10.00 -9.36 28.15
N SER A 153 -10.00 -8.79 26.94
CA SER A 153 -9.72 -7.37 26.72
C SER A 153 -10.86 -6.50 27.23
N LEU A 154 -10.58 -5.23 27.59
CA LEU A 154 -11.63 -4.28 27.92
C LEU A 154 -12.64 -4.14 26.77
N TYR A 155 -12.15 -4.06 25.53
CA TYR A 155 -12.97 -3.95 24.32
C TYR A 155 -14.12 -4.96 24.29
N CYS A 156 -13.84 -6.25 24.49
CA CYS A 156 -14.87 -7.30 24.45
C CYS A 156 -15.82 -7.30 25.66
N ASN A 157 -15.47 -6.62 26.76
CA ASN A 157 -16.18 -6.69 28.04
C ASN A 157 -16.86 -5.37 28.46
N MET A 158 -16.79 -4.30 27.66
CA MET A 158 -17.42 -3.00 28.01
C MET A 158 -18.92 -3.14 28.31
N SER A 159 -19.61 -4.06 27.63
CA SER A 159 -21.04 -4.29 27.83
C SER A 159 -21.41 -4.77 29.25
N GLN A 160 -20.50 -5.47 29.94
CA GLN A 160 -20.68 -5.88 31.35
C GLN A 160 -20.71 -4.68 32.30
N LEU A 161 -20.24 -3.52 31.83
CA LEU A 161 -20.14 -2.26 32.57
C LEU A 161 -21.21 -1.26 32.14
N SER A 162 -22.21 -1.69 31.36
CA SER A 162 -23.21 -0.79 30.74
C SER A 162 -22.58 0.34 29.92
N LEU A 163 -21.46 0.04 29.27
CA LEU A 163 -20.74 0.91 28.37
C LEU A 163 -20.65 0.24 26.99
N TYR A 164 -20.81 1.03 25.94
CA TYR A 164 -20.84 0.52 24.58
C TYR A 164 -20.02 1.43 23.67
N ILE A 165 -19.27 0.81 22.76
CA ILE A 165 -18.59 1.53 21.70
C ILE A 165 -19.62 1.82 20.62
N ASP A 166 -19.91 3.10 20.41
CA ASP A 166 -20.89 3.56 19.41
C ASP A 166 -20.25 3.64 18.02
N ALA A 167 -19.01 4.13 17.96
CA ALA A 167 -18.26 4.27 16.72
C ALA A 167 -16.74 4.14 16.92
N ILE A 168 -16.07 3.71 15.85
CA ILE A 168 -14.61 3.66 15.74
C ILE A 168 -14.20 4.34 14.44
N PHE A 169 -13.37 5.37 14.52
CA PHE A 169 -12.81 6.05 13.36
C PHE A 169 -11.30 5.87 13.34
N TYR A 170 -10.80 5.14 12.35
CA TYR A 170 -9.37 4.91 12.19
C TYR A 170 -8.67 6.18 11.73
N ILE A 171 -7.45 6.38 12.24
CA ILE A 171 -6.60 7.52 11.92
C ILE A 171 -5.36 6.98 11.18
N PRO A 172 -5.10 7.43 9.94
CA PRO A 172 -3.95 6.98 9.16
C PRO A 172 -2.60 7.18 9.88
N ILE A 173 -1.66 6.25 9.71
CA ILE A 173 -0.29 6.36 10.25
C ILE A 173 0.40 7.62 9.70
N GLY A 174 1.23 8.24 10.53
CA GLY A 174 1.90 9.50 10.20
C GLY A 174 1.08 10.75 10.56
N THR A 175 -0.09 10.57 11.18
CA THR A 175 -0.88 11.67 11.75
C THR A 175 -0.22 12.26 13.00
N PHE A 176 0.29 11.40 13.88
CA PHE A 176 0.96 11.78 15.11
C PHE A 176 2.46 11.50 14.97
N GLU A 177 3.31 12.48 15.30
CA GLU A 177 4.76 12.45 15.05
C GLU A 177 5.46 11.27 15.74
N ASP A 178 4.97 10.82 16.90
CA ASP A 178 5.61 9.79 17.73
C ASP A 178 5.00 8.38 17.58
N LEU A 179 3.96 8.20 16.76
CA LEU A 179 3.28 6.91 16.63
C LEU A 179 3.84 6.04 15.51
N ARG A 180 4.42 4.90 15.91
CA ARG A 180 4.77 3.81 14.98
C ARG A 180 3.55 2.97 14.55
N ASN A 181 2.46 3.00 15.31
CA ASN A 181 1.26 2.20 15.12
C ASN A 181 0.06 3.06 14.71
N GLU A 182 -0.97 2.44 14.12
CA GLU A 182 -2.24 3.11 13.81
C GLU A 182 -2.95 3.59 15.09
N ALA A 183 -3.62 4.74 15.01
CA ALA A 183 -4.50 5.23 16.06
C ALA A 183 -5.97 5.13 15.63
N ALA A 184 -6.87 5.21 16.61
CA ALA A 184 -8.30 5.30 16.37
C ALA A 184 -8.96 6.27 17.35
N LEU A 185 -9.93 7.03 16.87
CA LEU A 185 -10.91 7.72 17.69
C LEU A 185 -12.04 6.76 18.03
N VAL A 186 -12.19 6.43 19.31
CA VAL A 186 -13.24 5.56 19.83
C VAL A 186 -14.28 6.43 20.54
N ILE A 187 -15.54 6.30 20.11
CA ILE A 187 -16.68 6.95 20.77
C ILE A 187 -17.38 5.94 21.67
N VAL A 188 -17.50 6.28 22.95
CA VAL A 188 -18.12 5.43 23.98
C VAL A 188 -19.35 6.12 24.56
N LYS A 189 -20.44 5.37 24.75
CA LYS A 189 -21.70 5.83 25.32
C LYS A 189 -22.30 4.79 26.27
N HIS A 190 -23.28 5.19 27.08
CA HIS A 190 -24.09 4.27 27.89
C HIS A 190 -25.21 3.58 27.09
N SER A 191 -25.62 4.15 25.97
CA SER A 191 -26.62 3.54 25.09
C SER A 191 -26.00 2.45 24.21
N LYS A 192 -26.62 1.27 24.18
CA LYS A 192 -26.20 0.18 23.30
C LYS A 192 -26.61 0.51 21.86
N PRO A 193 -25.67 0.61 20.91
CA PRO A 193 -26.02 0.79 19.51
C PRO A 193 -26.46 -0.55 18.90
N GLU A 194 -27.32 -0.49 17.87
CA GLU A 194 -27.75 -1.67 17.12
C GLU A 194 -26.57 -2.29 16.34
N PHE A 195 -25.76 -1.43 15.73
CA PHE A 195 -24.54 -1.79 15.00
C PHE A 195 -23.35 -1.01 15.55
N LEU A 196 -22.14 -1.48 15.34
CA LEU A 196 -20.93 -0.66 15.46
C LEU A 196 -20.79 0.17 14.18
N PHE A 197 -20.57 1.48 14.30
CA PHE A 197 -20.22 2.32 13.15
C PHE A 197 -18.68 2.39 13.01
N VAL A 198 -18.16 2.08 11.82
CA VAL A 198 -16.72 2.07 11.56
C VAL A 198 -16.41 2.95 10.35
N GLY A 199 -15.38 3.79 10.45
CA GLY A 199 -14.90 4.60 9.32
C GLY A 199 -13.43 4.98 9.45
N GLU A 200 -12.94 5.83 8.54
CA GLU A 200 -11.56 6.35 8.55
C GLU A 200 -11.56 7.86 8.36
N LEU A 201 -10.87 8.56 9.27
CA LEU A 201 -10.69 10.00 9.18
C LEU A 201 -9.69 10.34 8.09
N SER A 202 -9.95 11.45 7.40
CA SER A 202 -9.13 11.98 6.32
C SER A 202 -8.65 13.38 6.66
N ALA A 203 -7.50 13.80 6.11
CA ALA A 203 -7.12 15.22 6.08
C ALA A 203 -8.05 16.05 5.18
N VAL A 204 -8.90 15.40 4.37
CA VAL A 204 -9.85 16.09 3.49
C VAL A 204 -11.16 16.34 4.23
N LYS A 205 -11.36 17.59 4.69
CA LYS A 205 -12.56 18.03 5.43
C LYS A 205 -13.89 17.58 4.80
N HIS A 206 -14.04 17.70 3.49
CA HIS A 206 -15.28 17.29 2.81
C HIS A 206 -15.63 15.81 3.04
N LYS A 207 -14.62 14.92 3.10
CA LYS A 207 -14.84 13.50 3.38
C LYS A 207 -15.28 13.27 4.82
N ASN A 208 -14.67 13.97 5.77
CA ASN A 208 -15.04 13.91 7.17
C ASN A 208 -16.49 14.39 7.38
N ASN A 209 -16.94 15.41 6.65
CA ASN A 209 -18.33 15.86 6.71
C ASN A 209 -19.33 14.79 6.24
N ILE A 210 -18.98 14.05 5.18
CA ILE A 210 -19.81 12.95 4.67
C ILE A 210 -19.81 11.79 5.65
N LEU A 211 -18.64 11.40 6.15
CA LEU A 211 -18.48 10.37 7.19
C LEU A 211 -19.29 10.73 8.44
N LEU A 212 -19.24 11.97 8.89
CA LEU A 212 -20.02 12.48 10.02
C LEU A 212 -21.52 12.39 9.76
N THR A 213 -21.97 12.80 8.57
CA THR A 213 -23.38 12.71 8.17
C THR A 213 -23.85 11.26 8.18
N ASN A 214 -23.04 10.34 7.64
CA ASN A 214 -23.33 8.91 7.64
C ASN A 214 -23.36 8.34 9.07
N TYR A 215 -22.45 8.77 9.94
CA TYR A 215 -22.44 8.37 11.35
C TYR A 215 -23.70 8.85 12.08
N LYS A 216 -24.04 10.14 11.99
CA LYS A 216 -25.23 10.72 12.64
C LYS A 216 -26.52 10.06 12.16
N ASN A 217 -26.63 9.78 10.86
CA ASN A 217 -27.81 9.15 10.26
C ASN A 217 -27.79 7.62 10.32
N ARG A 218 -26.70 7.02 10.81
CA ARG A 218 -26.49 5.57 10.80
C ARG A 218 -26.69 4.98 9.39
N THR A 219 -26.05 5.57 8.39
CA THR A 219 -26.13 5.18 6.98
C THR A 219 -24.93 4.32 6.57
N GLN A 220 -25.19 3.15 5.99
CA GLN A 220 -24.16 2.34 5.33
C GLN A 220 -23.67 3.05 4.07
N ALA A 221 -22.39 3.42 4.02
CA ALA A 221 -21.80 4.02 2.84
C ALA A 221 -21.38 2.96 1.82
N LYS A 222 -21.11 3.41 0.59
CA LYS A 222 -20.50 2.57 -0.45
C LYS A 222 -19.10 2.12 -0.05
N THR A 223 -18.39 2.90 0.76
CA THR A 223 -16.98 2.66 1.13
C THR A 223 -16.82 2.59 2.64
N THR A 224 -16.02 1.63 3.11
CA THR A 224 -15.76 1.46 4.55
C THR A 224 -15.16 2.72 5.16
N ALA A 225 -14.30 3.44 4.41
CA ALA A 225 -13.74 4.72 4.85
C ALA A 225 -14.82 5.78 5.18
N LEU A 226 -15.95 5.79 4.46
CA LEU A 226 -17.05 6.75 4.66
C LEU A 226 -18.16 6.23 5.59
N GLY A 227 -18.02 5.02 6.14
CA GLY A 227 -18.95 4.46 7.12
C GLY A 227 -19.46 3.07 6.77
N SER A 228 -19.20 2.12 7.67
CA SER A 228 -19.79 0.78 7.67
C SER A 228 -20.53 0.50 8.98
N LEU A 229 -21.68 -0.15 8.87
CA LEU A 229 -22.46 -0.67 9.98
C LEU A 229 -22.21 -2.17 10.08
N ILE A 230 -21.63 -2.61 11.19
CA ILE A 230 -21.31 -4.03 11.42
C ILE A 230 -21.80 -4.47 12.79
N LEU A 231 -22.19 -5.74 12.94
CA LEU A 231 -22.43 -6.28 14.27
C LEU A 231 -21.13 -6.27 15.07
N PHE A 232 -21.19 -5.88 16.33
CA PHE A 232 -20.01 -5.76 17.18
C PHE A 232 -19.19 -7.07 17.23
N GLU A 233 -19.87 -8.22 17.22
CA GLU A 233 -19.27 -9.56 17.24
C GLU A 233 -18.61 -9.98 15.91
N ASP A 234 -19.01 -9.38 14.80
CA ASP A 234 -18.45 -9.66 13.47
C ASP A 234 -17.25 -8.77 13.15
N PHE A 235 -16.98 -7.75 13.97
CA PHE A 235 -15.92 -6.79 13.71
C PHE A 235 -14.53 -7.38 13.96
N LYS A 236 -13.71 -7.41 12.91
CA LYS A 236 -12.33 -7.93 12.91
C LYS A 236 -11.26 -6.84 12.71
N GLY A 237 -11.63 -5.57 12.89
CA GLY A 237 -10.77 -4.42 12.63
C GLY A 237 -11.00 -3.78 11.26
N TYR A 238 -10.70 -2.48 11.14
CA TYR A 238 -10.97 -1.70 9.93
C TYR A 238 -10.24 -2.21 8.69
N ARG A 239 -8.94 -2.56 8.83
CA ARG A 239 -8.16 -3.08 7.70
C ARG A 239 -8.76 -4.35 7.12
N PHE A 240 -9.31 -5.23 7.96
CA PHE A 240 -9.99 -6.43 7.49
C PHE A 240 -11.21 -6.06 6.64
N LEU A 241 -12.05 -5.13 7.12
CA LEU A 241 -13.22 -4.65 6.39
C LEU A 241 -12.85 -3.96 5.07
N ALA A 242 -11.84 -3.08 5.10
CA ALA A 242 -11.38 -2.38 3.90
C ALA A 242 -10.82 -3.35 2.85
N ALA A 243 -10.01 -4.32 3.26
CA ALA A 243 -9.44 -5.33 2.36
C ALA A 243 -10.52 -6.27 1.80
N GLU A 244 -11.48 -6.67 2.61
CA GLU A 244 -12.62 -7.49 2.16
C GLU A 244 -13.44 -6.75 1.12
N GLN A 245 -13.74 -5.47 1.35
CA GLN A 245 -14.43 -4.65 0.37
C GLN A 245 -13.64 -4.50 -0.94
N ASN A 246 -12.34 -4.17 -0.87
CA ASN A 246 -11.50 -4.01 -2.06
C ASN A 246 -11.45 -5.30 -2.88
N ALA A 247 -11.33 -6.46 -2.22
CA ALA A 247 -11.33 -7.75 -2.88
C ALA A 247 -12.67 -8.05 -3.58
N GLN A 248 -13.79 -7.71 -2.95
CA GLN A 248 -15.12 -7.86 -3.55
C GLN A 248 -15.30 -6.98 -4.80
N GLU A 249 -14.81 -5.74 -4.77
CA GLU A 249 -14.88 -4.83 -5.91
C GLU A 249 -13.96 -5.26 -7.07
N ALA A 250 -12.74 -5.70 -6.75
CA ALA A 250 -11.82 -6.27 -7.72
C ALA A 250 -12.44 -7.48 -8.42
N ALA A 251 -13.02 -8.42 -7.65
CA ALA A 251 -13.68 -9.59 -8.20
C ALA A 251 -14.80 -9.23 -9.20
N LYS A 252 -15.67 -8.28 -8.83
CA LYS A 252 -16.73 -7.78 -9.73
C LYS A 252 -16.17 -7.19 -11.03
N SER A 253 -15.08 -6.44 -10.94
CA SER A 253 -14.43 -5.82 -12.11
C SER A 253 -13.85 -6.85 -13.09
N TYR A 254 -13.46 -8.02 -12.59
CA TYR A 254 -12.94 -9.14 -13.38
C TYR A 254 -14.02 -10.16 -13.78
N GLY A 255 -15.31 -9.89 -13.48
CA GLY A 255 -16.39 -10.83 -13.78
C GLY A 255 -16.38 -12.11 -12.95
N LEU A 256 -15.69 -12.10 -11.80
CA LEU A 256 -15.60 -13.25 -10.90
C LEU A 256 -16.80 -13.28 -9.95
N GLN A 257 -17.29 -14.49 -9.67
CA GLN A 257 -18.29 -14.75 -8.65
C GLN A 257 -17.61 -15.04 -7.31
N ILE A 258 -18.18 -14.49 -6.24
CA ILE A 258 -17.71 -14.71 -4.88
C ILE A 258 -18.63 -15.76 -4.26
N ILE A 259 -18.08 -16.89 -3.87
CA ILE A 259 -18.81 -17.94 -3.16
C ILE A 259 -18.06 -18.35 -1.91
N LYS A 260 -18.77 -18.85 -0.89
CA LYS A 260 -18.09 -19.44 0.27
C LYS A 260 -17.58 -20.82 -0.12
N LEU A 261 -16.41 -21.19 0.38
CA LEU A 261 -15.85 -22.51 0.14
C LEU A 261 -16.78 -23.60 0.69
N ALA A 262 -17.56 -23.32 1.74
CA ALA A 262 -18.63 -24.20 2.23
C ALA A 262 -19.67 -24.56 1.16
N ASP A 263 -19.94 -23.66 0.21
CA ASP A 263 -20.94 -23.90 -0.85
C ASP A 263 -20.37 -24.81 -1.95
N ALA A 264 -19.03 -24.90 -2.05
CA ALA A 264 -18.32 -25.70 -3.04
C ALA A 264 -17.74 -27.01 -2.47
N ALA A 265 -17.48 -27.07 -1.16
CA ALA A 265 -16.86 -28.22 -0.50
C ALA A 265 -17.91 -29.29 -0.15
N VAL A 266 -17.66 -30.51 -0.61
CA VAL A 266 -18.45 -31.71 -0.26
C VAL A 266 -17.94 -32.30 1.06
N GLU A 267 -16.61 -32.38 1.21
CA GLU A 267 -15.95 -32.94 2.38
C GLU A 267 -14.64 -32.20 2.66
N VAL A 268 -14.26 -32.11 3.94
CA VAL A 268 -13.00 -31.48 4.37
C VAL A 268 -12.39 -32.32 5.48
N ASP A 269 -11.25 -32.93 5.16
CA ASP A 269 -10.42 -33.70 6.07
C ASP A 269 -9.10 -32.94 6.32
N LEU A 270 -8.54 -33.07 7.52
CA LEU A 270 -7.24 -32.50 7.87
C LEU A 270 -6.21 -33.62 7.88
N VAL A 271 -5.05 -33.35 7.28
CA VAL A 271 -3.93 -34.28 7.16
C VAL A 271 -2.72 -33.68 7.88
N ASP A 272 -2.23 -34.40 8.87
CA ASP A 272 -1.07 -34.02 9.66
C ASP A 272 0.25 -34.25 8.92
N VAL A 273 1.32 -33.62 9.42
CA VAL A 273 2.67 -33.73 8.86
C VAL A 273 3.12 -35.20 8.83
N GLY A 274 3.52 -35.67 7.65
CA GLY A 274 4.05 -37.03 7.48
C GLY A 274 3.01 -38.11 7.20
N GLU A 275 1.71 -37.78 7.22
CA GLU A 275 0.63 -38.74 6.93
C GLU A 275 0.17 -38.73 5.46
N LEU A 276 0.94 -38.10 4.56
CA LEU A 276 0.62 -38.02 3.13
C LEU A 276 0.47 -39.40 2.48
N SER A 277 1.27 -40.39 2.89
CA SER A 277 1.24 -41.74 2.30
C SER A 277 0.01 -42.57 2.67
N SER A 278 -0.78 -42.14 3.67
CA SER A 278 -2.03 -42.78 4.08
C SER A 278 -3.28 -42.10 3.53
N ILE A 279 -3.13 -41.02 2.76
CA ILE A 279 -4.25 -40.32 2.14
C ILE A 279 -4.85 -41.18 1.03
N GLU A 280 -6.17 -41.38 1.08
CA GLU A 280 -6.93 -41.89 -0.05
C GLU A 280 -7.17 -40.75 -1.06
N GLU A 281 -6.68 -40.91 -2.29
CA GLU A 281 -6.95 -39.95 -3.37
C GLU A 281 -8.40 -40.06 -3.85
N ARG A 282 -9.08 -38.91 -3.89
CA ARG A 282 -10.48 -38.80 -4.31
C ARG A 282 -10.57 -37.87 -5.53
N PRO A 283 -11.55 -38.07 -6.44
CA PRO A 283 -11.70 -37.21 -7.62
C PRO A 283 -12.05 -35.77 -7.21
N ASN A 284 -11.60 -34.81 -8.01
CA ASN A 284 -11.84 -33.38 -7.80
C ASN A 284 -11.47 -32.89 -6.38
N THR A 285 -10.30 -33.31 -5.90
CA THR A 285 -9.82 -32.97 -4.56
C THR A 285 -8.76 -31.88 -4.62
N LEU A 286 -8.92 -30.86 -3.78
CA LEU A 286 -7.92 -29.84 -3.50
C LEU A 286 -7.17 -30.19 -2.23
N TYR A 287 -5.84 -30.22 -2.31
CA TYR A 287 -4.96 -30.30 -1.14
C TYR A 287 -4.42 -28.91 -0.84
N LEU A 288 -4.97 -28.28 0.19
CA LEU A 288 -4.65 -26.91 0.58
C LEU A 288 -3.68 -26.90 1.77
N PRO A 289 -2.42 -26.46 1.62
CA PRO A 289 -1.49 -26.41 2.73
C PRO A 289 -1.89 -25.33 3.74
N LEU A 290 -1.84 -25.69 5.03
CA LEU A 290 -2.08 -24.75 6.12
C LEU A 290 -0.89 -23.77 6.29
N ASN A 291 0.30 -24.17 5.85
CA ASN A 291 1.46 -23.29 5.76
C ASN A 291 1.42 -22.46 4.47
N LEU A 292 1.50 -21.13 4.59
CA LEU A 292 1.42 -20.18 3.47
C LEU A 292 2.55 -20.33 2.42
N ASN A 293 3.67 -20.94 2.80
CA ASN A 293 4.80 -21.20 1.90
C ASN A 293 4.60 -22.48 1.05
N GLY A 294 3.63 -23.33 1.41
CA GLY A 294 3.27 -24.50 0.62
C GLY A 294 2.38 -24.14 -0.57
N ASP A 295 2.51 -24.90 -1.64
CA ASP A 295 1.66 -24.82 -2.83
C ASP A 295 0.50 -25.80 -2.72
N ALA A 296 -0.69 -25.34 -3.08
CA ALA A 296 -1.87 -26.17 -3.23
C ALA A 296 -1.69 -27.11 -4.43
N GLY A 297 -2.16 -28.34 -4.28
CA GLY A 297 -2.06 -29.39 -5.29
C GLY A 297 -3.37 -30.14 -5.48
N THR A 298 -3.38 -31.03 -6.47
CA THR A 298 -4.50 -31.93 -6.78
C THR A 298 -4.16 -33.41 -6.61
N PHE A 299 -2.88 -33.74 -6.49
CA PHE A 299 -2.40 -35.10 -6.25
C PHE A 299 -1.43 -35.13 -5.08
N VAL A 300 -1.38 -36.26 -4.36
CA VAL A 300 -0.49 -36.43 -3.20
C VAL A 300 0.98 -36.36 -3.62
N SER A 301 1.32 -36.80 -4.84
CA SER A 301 2.69 -36.74 -5.39
C SER A 301 3.24 -35.33 -5.57
N GLU A 302 2.36 -34.31 -5.62
CA GLU A 302 2.74 -32.90 -5.77
C GLU A 302 3.07 -32.24 -4.43
N LEU A 303 2.72 -32.89 -3.32
CA LEU A 303 2.72 -32.27 -1.99
C LEU A 303 4.07 -32.44 -1.28
N SER A 304 4.47 -31.40 -0.55
CA SER A 304 5.61 -31.50 0.36
C SER A 304 5.21 -32.18 1.67
N SER A 305 5.94 -33.21 2.07
CA SER A 305 5.77 -33.92 3.35
C SER A 305 6.09 -33.08 4.60
N LYS A 306 6.51 -31.82 4.42
CA LYS A 306 6.86 -30.89 5.50
C LYS A 306 5.68 -30.08 6.03
N PHE A 307 4.51 -30.16 5.39
CA PHE A 307 3.35 -29.32 5.71
C PHE A 307 2.13 -30.16 6.07
N GLU A 308 1.23 -29.53 6.82
CA GLU A 308 -0.14 -30.01 7.05
C GLU A 308 -1.04 -29.53 5.91
N TYR A 309 -2.02 -30.34 5.54
CA TYR A 309 -2.95 -30.06 4.45
C TYR A 309 -4.39 -30.22 4.89
N ALA A 310 -5.27 -29.43 4.29
CA ALA A 310 -6.68 -29.77 4.22
C ALA A 310 -6.94 -30.48 2.90
N GLN A 311 -7.44 -31.71 2.97
CA GLN A 311 -7.99 -32.44 1.84
C GLN A 311 -9.45 -32.03 1.66
N ILE A 312 -9.75 -31.33 0.56
CA ILE A 312 -11.05 -30.74 0.31
C ILE A 312 -11.63 -31.37 -0.95
N VAL A 313 -12.65 -32.20 -0.81
CA VAL A 313 -13.39 -32.76 -1.95
C VAL A 313 -14.36 -31.68 -2.43
N LEU A 314 -14.25 -31.29 -3.70
CA LEU A 314 -15.00 -30.17 -4.27
C LEU A 314 -16.14 -30.66 -5.17
N ASN A 315 -17.23 -29.90 -5.21
CA ASN A 315 -18.32 -30.10 -6.15
C ASN A 315 -17.88 -29.64 -7.55
N PRO A 316 -17.75 -30.56 -8.53
CA PRO A 316 -17.25 -30.23 -9.87
C PRO A 316 -18.18 -29.31 -10.68
N ASP A 317 -19.47 -29.23 -10.34
CA ASP A 317 -20.41 -28.32 -11.00
C ASP A 317 -20.16 -26.85 -10.64
N ILE A 318 -19.46 -26.61 -9.52
CA ILE A 318 -19.16 -25.29 -8.98
C ILE A 318 -17.69 -24.94 -9.24
N VAL A 319 -16.78 -25.85 -8.90
CA VAL A 319 -15.35 -25.62 -8.99
C VAL A 319 -14.56 -26.87 -9.32
N ILE A 320 -13.64 -26.72 -10.27
CA ILE A 320 -12.68 -27.76 -10.66
C ILE A 320 -11.44 -27.62 -9.77
N ALA A 321 -11.00 -28.72 -9.15
CA ALA A 321 -9.91 -28.72 -8.17
C ALA A 321 -8.58 -28.19 -8.75
N ALA A 322 -8.29 -28.50 -10.02
CA ALA A 322 -7.11 -27.96 -10.71
C ALA A 322 -7.15 -26.43 -10.80
N TYR A 323 -8.32 -25.85 -11.10
CA TYR A 323 -8.50 -24.39 -11.09
C TYR A 323 -8.34 -23.84 -9.67
N ALA A 324 -8.97 -24.46 -8.67
CA ALA A 324 -8.87 -24.02 -7.28
C ALA A 324 -7.42 -24.04 -6.77
N ALA A 325 -6.65 -25.09 -7.08
CA ALA A 325 -5.23 -25.19 -6.73
C ALA A 325 -4.42 -24.06 -7.38
N GLY A 326 -4.60 -23.82 -8.68
CA GLY A 326 -4.00 -22.70 -9.39
C GLY A 326 -4.35 -21.35 -8.75
N PHE A 327 -5.63 -21.10 -8.46
CA PHE A 327 -6.10 -19.90 -7.77
C PHE A 327 -5.42 -19.72 -6.40
N PHE A 328 -5.40 -20.75 -5.55
CA PHE A 328 -4.82 -20.69 -4.20
C PHE A 328 -3.30 -20.49 -4.18
N ASN A 329 -2.62 -20.74 -5.31
CA ASN A 329 -1.19 -20.47 -5.50
C ASN A 329 -0.91 -19.03 -5.97
N THR A 330 -1.92 -18.30 -6.46
CA THR A 330 -1.82 -16.88 -6.78
C THR A 330 -1.66 -16.00 -5.54
N VAL A 331 -1.24 -14.75 -5.74
CA VAL A 331 -1.19 -13.72 -4.68
C VAL A 331 -2.54 -13.58 -3.97
N ALA A 332 -3.63 -13.45 -4.73
CA ALA A 332 -4.97 -13.33 -4.17
C ALA A 332 -5.37 -14.56 -3.36
N GLY A 333 -5.10 -15.76 -3.90
CA GLY A 333 -5.35 -17.02 -3.20
C GLY A 333 -4.58 -17.15 -1.89
N ARG A 334 -3.31 -16.73 -1.85
CA ARG A 334 -2.52 -16.72 -0.61
C ARG A 334 -3.03 -15.71 0.42
N ILE A 335 -3.55 -14.56 -0.01
CA ILE A 335 -4.22 -13.60 0.89
C ILE A 335 -5.49 -14.23 1.49
N VAL A 336 -6.28 -14.96 0.70
CA VAL A 336 -7.43 -15.71 1.22
C VAL A 336 -6.98 -16.74 2.26
N ARG A 337 -5.90 -17.48 1.98
CA ARG A 337 -5.33 -18.48 2.92
C ARG A 337 -4.82 -17.88 4.23
N LYS A 338 -4.32 -16.63 4.24
CA LYS A 338 -3.92 -15.92 5.47
C LYS A 338 -5.06 -15.79 6.49
N ARG A 339 -6.32 -15.95 6.07
CA ARG A 339 -7.50 -15.92 6.94
C ARG A 339 -7.69 -17.24 7.73
N ILE A 340 -6.97 -18.29 7.39
CA ILE A 340 -6.97 -19.53 8.17
C ILE A 340 -6.09 -19.31 9.41
N PRO A 341 -6.66 -19.34 10.64
CA PRO A 341 -5.91 -19.12 11.85
C PRO A 341 -4.93 -20.27 12.12
N VAL A 342 -3.68 -19.91 12.43
CA VAL A 342 -2.55 -20.85 12.62
C VAL A 342 -2.74 -21.78 13.84
N ASN A 343 -3.67 -21.49 14.76
CA ASN A 343 -3.83 -22.24 16.03
C ASN A 343 -5.29 -22.38 16.52
N ALA A 344 -6.29 -22.47 15.64
CA ALA A 344 -7.68 -22.62 16.09
C ALA A 344 -8.08 -24.08 16.23
N GLY A 345 -8.80 -24.44 17.29
CA GLY A 345 -9.50 -25.74 17.43
C GLY A 345 -10.62 -25.98 16.38
N SER A 346 -10.73 -25.14 15.35
CA SER A 346 -11.69 -25.29 14.26
C SER A 346 -11.13 -24.88 12.88
N VAL A 347 -9.89 -25.26 12.55
CA VAL A 347 -9.28 -25.03 11.21
C VAL A 347 -10.25 -25.37 10.07
N ARG A 348 -10.96 -26.50 10.17
CA ARG A 348 -12.00 -26.91 9.22
C ARG A 348 -13.09 -25.85 9.01
N GLN A 349 -13.60 -25.26 10.09
CA GLN A 349 -14.64 -24.21 10.00
C GLN A 349 -14.08 -22.91 9.41
N ALA A 350 -12.82 -22.58 9.70
CA ALA A 350 -12.17 -21.43 9.09
C ALA A 350 -12.02 -21.60 7.57
N ILE A 351 -11.63 -22.79 7.11
CA ILE A 351 -11.54 -23.15 5.69
C ILE A 351 -12.90 -22.99 5.00
N LEU A 352 -13.96 -23.57 5.57
CA LEU A 352 -15.32 -23.50 5.02
C LEU A 352 -15.84 -22.05 4.91
N ARG A 353 -15.34 -21.14 5.74
CA ARG A 353 -15.71 -19.71 5.72
C ARG A 353 -14.92 -18.87 4.74
N LEU A 354 -13.94 -19.44 4.02
CA LEU A 354 -13.18 -18.69 3.03
C LEU A 354 -14.04 -18.29 1.84
N ASP A 355 -13.91 -17.03 1.41
CA ASP A 355 -14.45 -16.59 0.13
C ASP A 355 -13.49 -16.97 -0.98
N ILE A 356 -13.98 -17.70 -1.98
CA ILE A 356 -13.24 -18.02 -3.20
C ILE A 356 -13.82 -17.24 -4.37
N TYR A 357 -12.93 -16.76 -5.23
CA TYR A 357 -13.25 -15.94 -6.38
C TYR A 357 -13.16 -16.81 -7.63
N LEU A 358 -14.29 -17.15 -8.21
CA LEU A 358 -14.36 -18.12 -9.29
C LEU A 358 -14.92 -17.50 -10.57
N PRO A 359 -14.33 -17.81 -11.73
CA PRO A 359 -14.98 -17.58 -13.01
C PRO A 359 -16.01 -18.71 -13.25
N THR A 360 -16.77 -18.61 -14.35
CA THR A 360 -17.77 -19.63 -14.67
C THR A 360 -17.12 -21.01 -14.86
N PRO A 361 -17.81 -22.14 -14.63
CA PRO A 361 -17.23 -23.47 -14.84
C PRO A 361 -16.63 -23.66 -16.24
N LYS A 362 -17.26 -23.05 -17.27
CA LYS A 362 -16.74 -23.04 -18.64
C LYS A 362 -15.39 -22.31 -18.73
N ASP A 363 -15.27 -21.15 -18.10
CA ASP A 363 -14.03 -20.37 -18.10
C ASP A 363 -12.94 -21.05 -17.26
N GLN A 364 -13.30 -21.80 -16.21
CA GLN A 364 -12.35 -22.62 -15.45
C GLN A 364 -11.72 -23.71 -16.33
N VAL A 365 -12.54 -24.42 -17.13
CA VAL A 365 -12.03 -25.41 -18.11
C VAL A 365 -11.09 -24.74 -19.12
N MET A 366 -11.50 -23.60 -19.70
CA MET A 366 -10.66 -22.86 -20.64
C MET A 366 -9.33 -22.40 -20.01
N ALA A 367 -9.34 -21.99 -18.74
CA ALA A 367 -8.13 -21.62 -18.01
C ALA A 367 -7.20 -22.83 -17.82
N ILE A 368 -7.73 -24.00 -17.45
CA ILE A 368 -6.95 -25.24 -17.28
C ILE A 368 -6.38 -25.72 -18.62
N GLU A 369 -7.18 -25.69 -19.69
CA GLU A 369 -6.70 -26.03 -21.04
C GLU A 369 -5.57 -25.11 -21.49
N THR A 370 -5.68 -23.82 -21.19
CA THR A 370 -4.63 -22.83 -21.47
C THR A 370 -3.36 -23.13 -20.67
N ASP A 371 -3.49 -23.45 -19.38
CA ASP A 371 -2.36 -23.79 -18.50
C ASP A 371 -1.64 -25.06 -18.99
N ASN A 372 -2.39 -26.09 -19.38
CA ASN A 372 -1.82 -27.31 -19.97
C ASN A 372 -1.04 -27.02 -21.27
N GLN A 373 -1.55 -26.13 -22.12
CA GLN A 373 -0.83 -25.70 -23.33
C GLN A 373 0.46 -24.97 -22.97
N ILE A 374 0.44 -24.09 -21.96
CA ILE A 374 1.63 -23.40 -21.45
C ILE A 374 2.66 -24.41 -20.94
N ALA A 375 2.24 -25.38 -20.11
CA ALA A 375 3.13 -26.41 -19.55
C ALA A 375 3.79 -27.29 -20.62
N ASN A 376 3.05 -27.63 -21.68
CA ASN A 376 3.59 -28.37 -22.83
C ASN A 376 4.65 -27.54 -23.56
N LEU A 377 4.36 -26.27 -23.87
CA LEU A 377 5.33 -25.38 -24.52
C LEU A 377 6.58 -25.17 -23.66
N MET A 378 6.43 -25.04 -22.35
CA MET A 378 7.57 -24.95 -21.42
C MET A 378 8.43 -26.20 -21.46
N SER A 379 7.80 -27.39 -21.52
CA SER A 379 8.51 -28.67 -21.62
C SER A 379 9.30 -28.78 -22.92
N ASP A 380 8.70 -28.38 -24.04
CA ASP A 380 9.36 -28.35 -25.35
C ASP A 380 10.56 -27.39 -25.36
N LEU A 381 10.39 -26.18 -24.79
CA LEU A 381 11.47 -25.20 -24.66
C LEU A 381 12.60 -25.72 -23.76
N GLN A 382 12.27 -26.41 -22.67
CA GLN A 382 13.26 -27.02 -21.78
C GLN A 382 14.04 -28.13 -22.48
N ALA A 383 13.37 -28.94 -23.32
CA ALA A 383 14.01 -29.94 -24.15
C ALA A 383 14.97 -29.31 -25.17
N LEU A 384 14.54 -28.28 -25.91
CA LEU A 384 15.41 -27.54 -26.84
C LEU A 384 16.61 -26.91 -26.14
N LYS A 385 16.42 -26.33 -24.95
CA LYS A 385 17.51 -25.78 -24.14
C LYS A 385 18.51 -26.87 -23.74
N SER A 386 18.03 -28.03 -23.31
CA SER A 386 18.89 -29.17 -22.99
C SER A 386 19.67 -29.66 -24.22
N GLN A 387 19.03 -29.68 -25.39
CA GLN A 387 19.66 -30.02 -26.67
C GLN A 387 20.74 -29.00 -27.09
N LEU A 388 20.51 -27.70 -26.91
CA LEU A 388 21.50 -26.66 -27.23
C LEU A 388 22.79 -26.86 -26.45
N TRP A 389 22.69 -27.11 -25.14
CA TRP A 389 23.87 -27.26 -24.29
C TRP A 389 24.54 -28.62 -24.41
N SER A 390 23.81 -29.67 -24.79
CA SER A 390 24.38 -30.99 -25.07
C SER A 390 24.95 -31.11 -26.50
N GLN A 391 24.45 -30.32 -27.46
CA GLN A 391 24.86 -30.33 -28.87
C GLN A 391 25.01 -28.90 -29.45
N PRO A 392 25.98 -28.08 -28.97
CA PRO A 392 26.09 -26.67 -29.39
C PRO A 392 26.30 -26.47 -30.91
N ASN A 393 26.95 -27.41 -31.57
CA ASN A 393 27.19 -27.37 -33.02
C ASN A 393 25.91 -27.55 -33.86
N ASN A 394 24.81 -28.00 -33.25
CA ASN A 394 23.50 -28.15 -33.91
C ASN A 394 22.60 -26.91 -33.74
N GLN A 395 23.18 -25.76 -33.33
CA GLN A 395 22.46 -24.52 -33.07
C GLN A 395 21.53 -24.09 -34.22
N SER A 396 21.92 -24.32 -35.48
CA SER A 396 21.13 -23.90 -36.64
C SER A 396 19.82 -24.68 -36.79
N GLN A 397 19.80 -25.97 -36.41
CA GLN A 397 18.58 -26.78 -36.44
C GLN A 397 17.71 -26.46 -35.22
N ILE A 398 18.31 -26.37 -34.03
CA ILE A 398 17.62 -25.98 -32.79
C ILE A 398 16.96 -24.60 -32.95
N LEU A 399 17.62 -23.67 -33.65
CA LEU A 399 17.06 -22.35 -33.94
C LEU A 399 15.82 -22.44 -34.86
N LYS A 400 15.78 -23.35 -35.82
CA LYS A 400 14.59 -23.59 -36.67
C LYS A 400 13.45 -24.19 -35.86
N ASP A 401 13.76 -25.16 -35.01
CA ASP A 401 12.76 -25.82 -34.16
C ASP A 401 12.19 -24.82 -33.13
N LEU A 402 13.04 -23.98 -32.55
CA LEU A 402 12.62 -22.87 -31.68
C LEU A 402 11.72 -21.86 -32.43
N GLN A 403 12.04 -21.53 -33.67
CA GLN A 403 11.23 -20.64 -34.50
C GLN A 403 9.82 -21.21 -34.80
N SER A 404 9.64 -22.53 -34.70
CA SER A 404 8.35 -23.19 -34.88
C SER A 404 7.43 -23.16 -33.64
N ILE A 405 8.00 -22.96 -32.44
CA ILE A 405 7.30 -23.00 -31.13
C ILE A 405 6.58 -21.68 -30.77
N ASN A 406 6.68 -20.65 -31.63
CA ASN A 406 5.80 -19.45 -31.77
C ASN A 406 6.57 -18.10 -31.83
N ARG A 407 5.91 -17.11 -32.44
CA ARG A 407 6.40 -15.95 -33.21
C ARG A 407 7.00 -14.78 -32.42
N LYS A 408 7.62 -13.87 -33.19
CA LYS A 408 7.98 -12.46 -32.88
C LYS A 408 6.94 -11.65 -32.06
N GLU A 409 5.68 -12.09 -31.98
CA GLU A 409 4.58 -11.47 -31.23
C GLU A 409 4.79 -11.43 -29.70
N ILE A 410 5.66 -12.28 -29.13
CA ILE A 410 5.87 -12.41 -27.66
C ILE A 410 6.61 -11.21 -27.04
N PHE A 411 7.43 -10.49 -27.81
CA PHE A 411 8.12 -9.29 -27.31
C PHE A 411 7.17 -8.09 -27.25
N GLU A 412 6.40 -7.86 -28.31
CA GLU A 412 5.39 -6.80 -28.37
C GLU A 412 4.33 -6.94 -27.27
N GLN A 413 3.86 -8.17 -27.02
CA GLN A 413 2.94 -8.44 -25.91
C GLN A 413 3.54 -8.05 -24.55
N TRP A 414 4.82 -8.32 -24.32
CA TRP A 414 5.48 -7.88 -23.09
C TRP A 414 5.57 -6.36 -22.99
N LEU A 415 5.83 -5.65 -24.10
CA LEU A 415 5.86 -4.20 -24.11
C LEU A 415 4.54 -3.58 -23.63
N TYR A 416 3.39 -4.20 -23.92
CA TYR A 416 2.08 -3.76 -23.41
C TYR A 416 1.90 -3.91 -21.88
N THR A 417 2.76 -4.68 -21.22
CA THR A 417 2.68 -4.93 -19.76
C THR A 417 3.56 -4.01 -18.91
N ILE A 418 4.43 -3.20 -19.54
CA ILE A 418 5.34 -2.28 -18.86
C ILE A 418 4.95 -0.81 -19.10
N PRO A 419 5.41 0.14 -18.25
CA PRO A 419 5.07 1.55 -18.37
C PRO A 419 5.57 2.17 -19.68
N PHE A 420 4.78 3.07 -20.27
CA PHE A 420 5.09 3.77 -21.53
C PHE A 420 6.51 4.37 -21.59
N PRO A 421 7.04 5.04 -20.53
CA PRO A 421 8.40 5.58 -20.55
C PRO A 421 9.50 4.56 -20.88
N LEU A 422 9.26 3.27 -20.58
CA LEU A 422 10.20 2.18 -20.85
C LEU A 422 9.84 1.44 -22.14
N ALA A 423 8.55 1.17 -22.34
CA ALA A 423 8.04 0.51 -23.55
C ALA A 423 8.41 1.26 -24.82
N SER A 424 8.33 2.59 -24.83
CA SER A 424 8.64 3.41 -26.00
C SER A 424 10.10 3.29 -26.46
N ILE A 425 11.04 3.14 -25.51
CA ILE A 425 12.47 2.97 -25.80
C ILE A 425 12.73 1.56 -26.35
N LEU A 426 12.15 0.53 -25.72
CA LEU A 426 12.29 -0.85 -26.19
C LEU A 426 11.63 -1.05 -27.56
N TRP A 427 10.53 -0.35 -27.83
CA TRP A 427 9.92 -0.33 -29.16
C TRP A 427 10.89 0.22 -30.20
N LYS A 428 11.61 1.32 -29.91
CA LYS A 428 12.65 1.83 -30.81
C LYS A 428 13.82 0.87 -31.01
N TYR A 429 14.25 0.18 -29.95
CA TYR A 429 15.24 -0.91 -30.07
C TYR A 429 14.74 -1.99 -31.03
N TYR A 430 13.52 -2.46 -30.85
CA TYR A 430 12.93 -3.52 -31.66
C TYR A 430 12.72 -3.08 -33.13
N ALA A 431 12.23 -1.86 -33.35
CA ALA A 431 12.05 -1.27 -34.67
C ALA A 431 13.39 -0.99 -35.41
N SER A 432 14.51 -0.98 -34.70
CA SER A 432 15.86 -0.81 -35.27
C SER A 432 16.53 -2.15 -35.60
N SER A 433 15.76 -3.24 -35.71
CA SER A 433 16.27 -4.57 -36.06
C SER A 433 17.11 -4.54 -37.34
N GLY A 434 18.35 -5.05 -37.26
CA GLY A 434 19.30 -5.07 -38.37
C GLY A 434 20.36 -3.96 -38.33
N ASP A 435 20.29 -3.05 -37.36
CA ASP A 435 21.33 -2.06 -37.05
C ASP A 435 21.85 -2.30 -35.62
N ASP A 436 22.91 -3.10 -35.51
CA ASP A 436 23.48 -3.51 -34.21
C ASP A 436 23.90 -2.30 -33.35
N LYS A 437 24.41 -1.23 -33.97
CA LYS A 437 24.86 -0.01 -33.28
C LYS A 437 23.66 0.73 -32.68
N LYS A 438 22.62 0.96 -33.48
CA LYS A 438 21.42 1.63 -33.01
C LYS A 438 20.70 0.81 -31.94
N GLN A 439 20.65 -0.51 -32.10
CA GLN A 439 20.09 -1.41 -31.09
C GLN A 439 20.87 -1.38 -29.77
N TYR A 440 22.20 -1.46 -29.83
CA TYR A 440 23.09 -1.29 -28.69
C TYR A 440 22.85 0.05 -27.96
N ASP A 441 22.80 1.16 -28.69
CA ASP A 441 22.60 2.49 -28.11
C ASP A 441 21.22 2.62 -27.44
N MET A 442 20.18 2.04 -28.05
CA MET A 442 18.83 2.03 -27.47
C MET A 442 18.75 1.18 -26.19
N LEU A 443 19.46 0.04 -26.13
CA LEU A 443 19.52 -0.77 -24.92
C LEU A 443 20.19 -0.02 -23.77
N LEU A 444 21.31 0.67 -24.01
CA LEU A 444 21.94 1.50 -22.99
C LEU A 444 21.01 2.61 -22.48
N ARG A 445 20.30 3.29 -23.39
CA ARG A 445 19.28 4.29 -23.02
C ARG A 445 18.13 3.69 -22.22
N PHE A 446 17.70 2.47 -22.57
CA PHE A 446 16.68 1.76 -21.81
C PHE A 446 17.12 1.51 -20.37
N PHE A 447 18.33 1.02 -20.12
CA PHE A 447 18.80 0.78 -18.74
C PHE A 447 18.95 2.07 -17.92
N GLU A 448 19.39 3.15 -18.55
CA GLU A 448 19.46 4.47 -17.91
C GLU A 448 18.06 5.00 -17.55
N ALA A 449 17.12 4.95 -18.50
CA ALA A 449 15.73 5.33 -18.28
C ALA A 449 15.02 4.42 -17.25
N CYS A 450 15.29 3.12 -17.28
CA CYS A 450 14.78 2.14 -16.32
C CYS A 450 15.23 2.51 -14.91
N THR A 451 16.51 2.82 -14.72
CA THR A 451 17.04 3.23 -13.41
C THR A 451 16.40 4.52 -12.91
N GLN A 452 16.21 5.50 -13.79
CA GLN A 452 15.52 6.75 -13.46
C GLN A 452 14.05 6.54 -13.12
N TYR A 453 13.38 5.62 -13.82
CA TYR A 453 12.01 5.23 -13.52
C TYR A 453 11.91 4.60 -12.13
N PHE A 454 12.77 3.63 -11.80
CA PHE A 454 12.86 3.07 -10.46
C PHE A 454 13.15 4.13 -9.39
N ALA A 455 14.12 5.01 -9.63
CA ALA A 455 14.45 6.10 -8.70
C ALA A 455 13.25 7.02 -8.47
N THR A 456 12.52 7.39 -9.53
CA THR A 456 11.32 8.22 -9.45
C THR A 456 10.26 7.57 -8.58
N VAL A 457 9.97 6.29 -8.81
CA VAL A 457 8.97 5.54 -8.03
C VAL A 457 9.39 5.44 -6.56
N LEU A 458 10.65 5.09 -6.30
CA LEU A 458 11.19 4.96 -4.95
C LEU A 458 11.12 6.29 -4.20
N LEU A 459 11.67 7.36 -4.76
CA LEU A 459 11.62 8.71 -4.18
C LEU A 459 10.19 9.15 -3.85
N SER A 460 9.24 8.84 -4.74
CA SER A 460 7.83 9.15 -4.53
C SER A 460 7.25 8.45 -3.30
N GLY A 461 7.63 7.19 -3.06
CA GLY A 461 7.26 6.47 -1.85
C GLY A 461 7.88 7.06 -0.59
N PHE A 462 9.17 7.40 -0.63
CA PHE A 462 9.87 8.02 0.51
C PHE A 462 9.36 9.42 0.86
N VAL A 463 8.89 10.20 -0.11
CA VAL A 463 8.25 11.51 0.16
C VAL A 463 7.02 11.39 1.07
N ASN A 464 6.35 10.24 1.11
CA ASN A 464 5.24 9.99 2.04
C ASN A 464 5.70 9.61 3.47
N ASN A 465 7.01 9.62 3.75
CA ASN A 465 7.59 9.34 5.06
C ASN A 465 8.84 10.21 5.30
N THR A 466 8.61 11.41 5.84
CA THR A 466 9.63 12.45 6.00
C THR A 466 10.82 12.01 6.86
N GLU A 467 10.59 11.26 7.94
CA GLU A 467 11.65 10.77 8.82
C GLU A 467 12.59 9.82 8.07
N LEU A 468 12.02 8.83 7.40
CA LEU A 468 12.79 7.86 6.64
C LEU A 468 13.48 8.51 5.44
N LEU A 469 12.82 9.43 4.74
CA LEU A 469 13.43 10.21 3.68
C LEU A 469 14.66 10.97 4.17
N LYS A 470 14.54 11.69 5.30
CA LYS A 470 15.66 12.44 5.89
C LYS A 470 16.85 11.53 6.21
N LYS A 471 16.58 10.36 6.78
CA LYS A 471 17.62 9.35 7.07
C LYS A 471 18.33 8.88 5.80
N GLU A 472 17.58 8.63 4.72
CA GLU A 472 18.19 8.23 3.44
C GLU A 472 18.95 9.39 2.77
N GLN A 473 18.47 10.63 2.91
CA GLN A 473 19.19 11.83 2.44
C GLN A 473 20.53 11.99 3.15
N GLU A 474 20.55 11.90 4.47
CA GLU A 474 21.79 11.96 5.25
C GLU A 474 22.76 10.84 4.86
N ALA A 475 22.25 9.64 4.59
CA ALA A 475 23.08 8.54 4.16
C ALA A 475 23.66 8.75 2.75
N LEU A 476 22.87 9.28 1.81
CA LEU A 476 23.35 9.64 0.47
C LEU A 476 24.39 10.78 0.53
N ALA A 477 24.19 11.76 1.42
CA ALA A 477 25.11 12.88 1.61
C ALA A 477 26.48 12.46 2.16
N ARG A 478 26.55 11.34 2.91
CA ARG A 478 27.81 10.78 3.43
C ARG A 478 28.60 9.97 2.40
N LEU A 479 28.07 9.79 1.20
CA LEU A 479 28.77 9.01 0.19
C LEU A 479 29.85 9.88 -0.50
N ASP A 480 31.09 9.60 -0.15
CA ASP A 480 32.27 10.25 -0.71
C ASP A 480 32.79 9.50 -1.97
N ASN A 481 33.34 10.24 -2.93
CA ASN A 481 33.95 9.75 -4.19
C ASN A 481 33.02 9.06 -5.23
N PRO A 482 32.48 9.82 -6.20
CA PRO A 482 32.30 11.28 -6.15
C PRO A 482 31.20 11.66 -5.14
N PRO A 483 31.26 12.88 -4.56
CA PRO A 483 30.17 13.41 -3.74
C PRO A 483 28.82 13.26 -4.44
N PHE A 484 27.80 12.83 -3.68
CA PHE A 484 26.47 12.68 -4.24
C PHE A 484 25.84 14.05 -4.52
N SER A 485 25.34 14.25 -5.74
CA SER A 485 24.57 15.42 -6.13
C SER A 485 23.57 15.06 -7.22
N LEU A 486 22.39 15.67 -7.18
CA LEU A 486 21.39 15.59 -8.24
C LEU A 486 21.52 16.71 -9.28
N ASP A 487 22.46 17.65 -9.10
CA ASP A 487 22.72 18.73 -10.07
C ASP A 487 23.20 18.13 -11.42
N MET A 488 23.97 17.03 -11.36
CA MET A 488 24.39 16.23 -12.51
C MET A 488 24.01 14.77 -12.30
N SER A 489 22.79 14.42 -12.71
CA SER A 489 22.22 13.11 -12.42
C SER A 489 22.55 12.10 -13.53
N THR A 490 23.76 11.54 -13.46
CA THR A 490 24.23 10.48 -14.36
C THR A 490 23.54 9.15 -14.10
N PHE A 491 23.65 8.20 -15.03
CA PHE A 491 23.24 6.80 -14.80
C PHE A 491 23.77 6.27 -13.45
N GLY A 492 25.06 6.45 -13.14
CA GLY A 492 25.64 6.02 -11.86
C GLY A 492 25.04 6.72 -10.63
N THR A 493 24.68 8.01 -10.75
CA THR A 493 23.99 8.75 -9.69
C THR A 493 22.66 8.10 -9.35
N TRP A 494 21.86 7.76 -10.38
CA TRP A 494 20.57 7.11 -10.18
C TRP A 494 20.69 5.68 -9.66
N VAL A 495 21.71 4.92 -10.08
CA VAL A 495 21.98 3.58 -9.53
C VAL A 495 22.19 3.65 -8.02
N ARG A 496 22.92 4.65 -7.52
CA ARG A 496 23.14 4.85 -6.07
C ARG A 496 21.84 5.14 -5.31
N VAL A 497 20.94 5.94 -5.89
CA VAL A 497 19.60 6.19 -5.32
C VAL A 497 18.80 4.89 -5.24
N VAL A 498 18.72 4.17 -6.36
CA VAL A 498 17.96 2.91 -6.46
C VAL A 498 18.51 1.86 -5.48
N GLU A 499 19.82 1.64 -5.46
CA GLU A 499 20.49 0.71 -4.55
C GLU A 499 20.13 0.98 -3.09
N ARG A 500 20.24 2.25 -2.68
CA ARG A 500 19.99 2.65 -1.30
C ARG A 500 18.53 2.45 -0.91
N MET A 501 17.62 2.95 -1.75
CA MET A 501 16.19 2.93 -1.48
C MET A 501 15.60 1.52 -1.56
N ILE A 502 15.97 0.72 -2.56
CA ILE A 502 15.55 -0.70 -2.65
C ILE A 502 16.07 -1.48 -1.44
N SER A 503 17.30 -1.25 -1.00
CA SER A 503 17.85 -1.92 0.18
C SER A 503 17.03 -1.61 1.44
N SER A 504 16.61 -0.35 1.62
CA SER A 504 15.79 0.08 2.74
C SER A 504 14.37 -0.51 2.68
N VAL A 505 13.71 -0.39 1.53
CA VAL A 505 12.35 -0.94 1.26
C VAL A 505 12.32 -2.45 1.48
N THR A 506 13.24 -3.20 0.87
CA THR A 506 13.25 -4.65 0.96
C THR A 506 13.63 -5.15 2.34
N LYS A 507 14.39 -4.38 3.14
CA LYS A 507 14.61 -4.69 4.56
C LYS A 507 13.33 -4.53 5.37
N MET A 508 12.55 -3.49 5.10
CA MET A 508 11.27 -3.24 5.78
C MET A 508 10.19 -4.25 5.38
N LEU A 509 10.12 -4.63 4.10
CA LEU A 509 9.17 -5.65 3.61
C LEU A 509 9.41 -7.03 4.24
N ASN A 510 10.65 -7.34 4.62
CA ASN A 510 11.02 -8.63 5.23
C ASN A 510 10.92 -8.63 6.77
N ALA A 511 10.66 -7.48 7.40
CA ALA A 511 10.48 -7.38 8.84
C ALA A 511 8.99 -7.56 9.21
N THR A 512 8.71 -8.33 10.26
CA THR A 512 7.34 -8.73 10.67
C THR A 512 6.39 -7.57 10.94
N ASP A 513 6.91 -6.40 11.37
CA ASP A 513 6.07 -5.29 11.83
C ASP A 513 6.12 -4.06 10.91
N ASN A 514 7.08 -3.97 9.98
CA ASN A 514 7.32 -2.75 9.19
C ASN A 514 6.73 -2.78 7.77
N PHE A 515 6.27 -3.93 7.26
CA PHE A 515 5.75 -4.03 5.90
C PHE A 515 4.56 -3.09 5.66
N LYS A 516 3.72 -2.88 6.68
CA LYS A 516 2.57 -1.97 6.65
C LYS A 516 2.95 -0.51 6.36
N GLN A 517 4.09 -0.06 6.90
CA GLN A 517 4.61 1.28 6.65
C GLN A 517 5.02 1.42 5.19
N VAL A 518 5.62 0.38 4.60
CA VAL A 518 5.99 0.36 3.18
C VAL A 518 4.74 0.38 2.29
N GLU A 519 3.71 -0.40 2.61
CA GLU A 519 2.44 -0.38 1.85
C GLU A 519 1.83 1.02 1.81
N GLN A 520 1.87 1.74 2.93
CA GLN A 520 1.38 3.13 3.00
C GLN A 520 2.28 4.13 2.27
N MET A 521 3.60 3.94 2.29
CA MET A 521 4.52 4.79 1.54
C MET A 521 4.24 4.70 0.03
N PHE A 522 4.02 3.47 -0.47
CA PHE A 522 3.89 3.20 -1.90
C PHE A 522 2.45 3.05 -2.39
N LYS A 523 1.45 3.03 -1.51
CA LYS A 523 0.04 2.85 -1.84
C LYS A 523 -0.21 1.56 -2.66
N ALA A 524 0.48 0.49 -2.28
CA ALA A 524 0.40 -0.81 -2.92
C ALA A 524 0.68 -1.92 -1.90
N THR A 525 0.22 -3.14 -2.19
CA THR A 525 0.40 -4.29 -1.28
C THR A 525 1.84 -4.79 -1.25
N GLN A 526 2.22 -5.41 -0.12
CA GLN A 526 3.53 -6.06 0.07
C GLN A 526 3.89 -6.96 -1.12
N ASP A 527 2.96 -7.79 -1.58
CA ASP A 527 3.21 -8.75 -2.68
C ASP A 527 3.49 -8.03 -4.01
N THR A 528 2.75 -6.96 -4.31
CA THR A 528 3.02 -6.12 -5.49
C THR A 528 4.40 -5.49 -5.38
N LEU A 529 4.75 -4.96 -4.21
CA LEU A 529 6.01 -4.27 -3.94
C LEU A 529 7.22 -5.20 -4.03
N ILE A 530 7.10 -6.43 -3.54
CA ILE A 530 8.14 -7.47 -3.70
C ILE A 530 8.39 -7.75 -5.17
N GLY A 531 7.32 -7.84 -5.98
CA GLY A 531 7.42 -8.09 -7.42
C GLY A 531 8.02 -6.92 -8.21
N VAL A 532 7.72 -5.67 -7.85
CA VAL A 532 8.25 -4.51 -8.59
C VAL A 532 9.61 -4.04 -8.08
N PHE A 533 10.02 -4.38 -6.86
CA PHE A 533 11.31 -4.00 -6.27
C PHE A 533 12.19 -5.21 -5.88
N PRO A 534 12.52 -6.12 -6.82
CA PRO A 534 13.42 -7.23 -6.52
C PRO A 534 14.83 -6.71 -6.23
N ARG A 535 15.51 -7.24 -5.20
CA ARG A 535 16.87 -6.78 -4.82
C ARG A 535 17.88 -6.99 -5.95
N GLU A 536 17.68 -8.04 -6.73
CA GLU A 536 18.51 -8.46 -7.85
C GLU A 536 18.59 -7.40 -8.97
N ILE A 537 17.60 -6.50 -9.07
CA ILE A 537 17.63 -5.43 -10.07
C ILE A 537 18.83 -4.51 -9.86
N VAL A 538 19.24 -4.28 -8.61
CA VAL A 538 20.35 -3.38 -8.28
C VAL A 538 21.65 -3.87 -8.89
N GLN A 539 21.94 -5.16 -8.73
CA GLN A 539 23.16 -5.78 -9.28
C GLN A 539 23.18 -5.68 -10.81
N LEU A 540 22.04 -5.87 -11.46
CA LEU A 540 21.92 -5.82 -12.91
C LEU A 540 22.13 -4.39 -13.45
N LEU A 541 21.58 -3.38 -12.78
CA LEU A 541 21.78 -1.97 -13.12
C LEU A 541 23.23 -1.53 -12.88
N GLN A 542 23.85 -1.98 -11.80
CA GLN A 542 25.28 -1.75 -11.52
C GLN A 542 26.17 -2.37 -12.60
N GLN A 543 25.96 -3.64 -12.96
CA GLN A 543 26.69 -4.33 -14.03
C GLN A 543 26.58 -3.56 -15.35
N THR A 544 25.37 -3.16 -15.73
CA THR A 544 25.14 -2.39 -16.97
C THR A 544 25.83 -1.03 -16.92
N ASN A 545 25.81 -0.33 -15.79
CA ASN A 545 26.49 0.96 -15.63
C ASN A 545 28.01 0.83 -15.77
N VAL A 546 28.60 -0.25 -15.21
CA VAL A 546 30.03 -0.56 -15.40
C VAL A 546 30.34 -0.77 -16.88
N LEU A 547 29.60 -1.65 -17.56
CA LEU A 547 29.76 -1.90 -19.00
C LEU A 547 29.66 -0.62 -19.82
N ARG A 548 28.65 0.22 -19.55
CA ARG A 548 28.47 1.52 -20.22
C ARG A 548 29.69 2.43 -20.04
N ASN A 549 30.24 2.51 -18.83
CA ASN A 549 31.38 3.39 -18.54
C ASN A 549 32.68 2.88 -19.18
N GLU A 550 32.92 1.57 -19.14
CA GLU A 550 34.04 0.94 -19.83
C GLU A 550 33.95 1.15 -21.35
N TRP A 551 32.78 0.88 -21.93
CA TRP A 551 32.60 0.95 -23.39
C TRP A 551 32.62 2.37 -23.95
N LYS A 552 32.16 3.38 -23.19
CA LYS A 552 32.24 4.80 -23.59
C LYS A 552 33.58 5.46 -23.25
N GLY A 553 34.34 4.92 -22.30
CA GLY A 553 35.63 5.49 -21.85
C GLY A 553 36.82 5.18 -22.77
N HIS A 554 36.74 4.17 -23.63
CA HIS A 554 37.86 3.70 -24.46
C HIS A 554 37.94 4.30 -25.89
N GLY A 555 37.52 5.56 -26.08
CA GLY A 555 37.43 6.18 -27.40
C GLY A 555 36.17 5.74 -28.14
N GLY A 556 35.68 6.56 -29.08
CA GLY A 556 34.37 6.40 -29.73
C GLY A 556 34.06 4.97 -30.19
N ILE A 557 32.76 4.64 -30.23
CA ILE A 557 32.22 3.30 -30.55
C ILE A 557 32.97 2.70 -31.74
N ASP A 558 33.74 1.65 -31.48
CA ASP A 558 34.22 0.76 -32.55
C ASP A 558 33.02 -0.05 -33.02
N ASP A 559 32.44 0.35 -34.16
CA ASP A 559 31.24 -0.25 -34.75
C ASP A 559 31.39 -1.78 -34.93
N ALA A 560 32.63 -2.28 -35.01
CA ALA A 560 32.93 -3.71 -35.07
C ALA A 560 32.51 -4.50 -33.82
N LYS A 561 32.45 -3.87 -32.64
CA LYS A 561 32.07 -4.53 -31.37
C LYS A 561 30.60 -4.37 -31.01
N ALA A 562 29.83 -3.59 -31.78
CA ALA A 562 28.41 -3.38 -31.52
C ALA A 562 27.58 -4.67 -31.46
N PRO A 563 27.78 -5.68 -32.34
CA PRO A 563 27.00 -6.92 -32.27
C PRO A 563 27.25 -7.71 -30.98
N GLU A 564 28.51 -7.84 -30.56
CA GLU A 564 28.89 -8.54 -29.31
C GLU A 564 28.29 -7.83 -28.08
N ARG A 565 28.44 -6.50 -28.02
CA ARG A 565 27.89 -5.68 -26.92
C ARG A 565 26.37 -5.72 -26.88
N ARG A 566 25.70 -5.74 -28.04
CA ARG A 566 24.24 -5.90 -28.13
C ARG A 566 23.80 -7.21 -27.50
N VAL A 567 24.46 -8.33 -27.83
CA VAL A 567 24.11 -9.64 -27.26
C VAL A 567 24.23 -9.66 -25.73
N ILE A 568 25.28 -9.04 -25.17
CA ILE A 568 25.45 -8.92 -23.71
C ILE A 568 24.30 -8.10 -23.08
N LEU A 569 23.92 -6.98 -23.70
CA LEU A 569 22.81 -6.16 -23.22
C LEU A 569 21.44 -6.84 -23.40
N GLU A 570 21.26 -7.66 -24.43
CA GLU A 570 20.05 -8.48 -24.64
C GLU A 570 19.92 -9.55 -23.56
N GLU A 571 21.03 -10.15 -23.12
CA GLU A 571 21.03 -11.04 -21.96
C GLU A 571 20.59 -10.30 -20.68
N HIS A 572 21.10 -9.07 -20.47
CA HIS A 572 20.69 -8.25 -19.34
C HIS A 572 19.21 -7.85 -19.45
N LEU A 573 18.70 -7.54 -20.65
CA LEU A 573 17.31 -7.22 -20.89
C LEU A 573 16.41 -8.43 -20.58
N LEU A 574 16.83 -9.64 -20.97
CA LEU A 574 16.12 -10.87 -20.65
C LEU A 574 16.08 -11.11 -19.14
N ARG A 575 17.18 -10.83 -18.41
CA ARG A 575 17.21 -10.89 -16.95
C ARG A 575 16.24 -9.88 -16.32
N ILE A 576 16.18 -8.64 -16.81
CA ILE A 576 15.17 -7.66 -16.39
C ILE A 576 13.76 -8.20 -16.63
N ARG A 577 13.49 -8.74 -17.83
CA ARG A 577 12.19 -9.30 -18.19
C ARG A 577 11.78 -10.43 -17.24
N ASN A 578 12.71 -11.32 -16.87
CA ASN A 578 12.43 -12.42 -15.96
C ASN A 578 12.20 -11.97 -14.51
N LEU A 579 12.94 -10.94 -14.06
CA LEU A 579 12.78 -10.39 -12.71
C LEU A 579 11.47 -9.62 -12.55
N LEU A 580 11.11 -8.81 -13.55
CA LEU A 580 9.94 -7.92 -13.46
C LEU A 580 8.67 -8.56 -14.03
N GLY A 581 8.80 -9.53 -14.92
CA GLY A 581 7.69 -10.23 -15.55
C GLY A 581 6.63 -9.26 -16.06
N GLN A 582 5.41 -9.45 -15.57
CA GLN A 582 4.26 -8.56 -15.76
C GLN A 582 3.90 -7.79 -14.47
N ASN A 583 4.81 -7.70 -13.50
CA ASN A 583 4.52 -7.12 -12.17
C ASN A 583 4.05 -5.65 -12.29
N TRP A 584 4.54 -4.90 -13.28
CA TRP A 584 4.06 -3.54 -13.57
C TRP A 584 2.59 -3.47 -14.01
N SER A 585 2.01 -4.55 -14.52
CA SER A 585 0.57 -4.61 -14.82
C SER A 585 -0.31 -4.57 -13.56
N ASN A 586 0.28 -4.88 -12.39
CA ASN A 586 -0.35 -4.75 -11.08
C ASN A 586 -0.04 -3.41 -10.41
N TYR A 587 0.82 -2.57 -11.00
CA TYR A 587 1.14 -1.24 -10.46
C TYR A 587 1.32 -0.24 -11.61
N ARG A 588 0.17 0.19 -12.13
CA ARG A 588 0.01 0.83 -13.45
C ARG A 588 0.31 2.31 -13.39
N LEU A 589 1.04 2.80 -14.39
CA LEU A 589 1.24 4.24 -14.60
C LEU A 589 -0.02 4.86 -15.21
N ILE A 590 -0.53 5.92 -14.59
CA ILE A 590 -1.74 6.62 -15.00
C ILE A 590 -1.56 8.14 -15.00
N ARG A 591 -2.36 8.83 -15.80
CA ARG A 591 -2.45 10.30 -15.87
C ARG A 591 -3.91 10.73 -15.82
N PRO A 592 -4.33 11.62 -14.90
CA PRO A 592 -5.73 11.97 -14.75
C PRO A 592 -6.21 12.92 -15.87
N VAL A 593 -7.41 12.65 -16.41
CA VAL A 593 -8.02 13.41 -17.52
C VAL A 593 -9.21 14.23 -17.04
N ARG A 594 -10.13 13.62 -16.29
CA ARG A 594 -11.26 14.32 -15.67
C ARG A 594 -11.60 13.67 -14.33
N MET A 595 -12.23 14.45 -13.47
CA MET A 595 -12.65 14.04 -12.14
C MET A 595 -14.06 14.57 -11.88
N THR A 596 -14.91 13.73 -11.31
CA THR A 596 -16.20 14.09 -10.74
C THR A 596 -16.24 13.63 -9.29
N LEU A 597 -16.84 14.44 -8.42
CA LEU A 597 -17.03 14.12 -7.01
C LEU A 597 -18.49 13.74 -6.80
N GLU A 598 -18.73 12.50 -6.39
CA GLU A 598 -20.07 11.96 -6.13
C GLU A 598 -20.06 11.14 -4.85
N GLY A 599 -20.97 11.43 -3.92
CA GLY A 599 -21.08 10.67 -2.66
C GLY A 599 -19.80 10.66 -1.80
N GLY A 600 -18.89 11.62 -1.97
CA GLY A 600 -17.61 11.69 -1.24
C GLY A 600 -16.47 10.90 -1.86
N ASN A 601 -16.72 10.24 -2.99
CA ASN A 601 -15.70 9.51 -3.75
C ASN A 601 -15.32 10.30 -5.00
N TYR A 602 -14.03 10.21 -5.36
CA TYR A 602 -13.51 10.83 -6.57
C TYR A 602 -13.58 9.82 -7.71
N HIS A 603 -14.43 10.08 -8.68
CA HIS A 603 -14.53 9.29 -9.90
C HIS A 603 -13.66 9.95 -10.96
N HIS A 604 -12.66 9.21 -11.44
CA HIS A 604 -11.67 9.67 -12.39
C HIS A 604 -11.79 8.94 -13.71
N HIS A 605 -11.68 9.68 -14.81
CA HIS A 605 -11.17 9.10 -16.05
C HIS A 605 -9.68 9.40 -16.11
N VAL A 606 -8.90 8.35 -16.31
CA VAL A 606 -7.45 8.44 -16.42
C VAL A 606 -6.99 7.77 -17.69
N GLU A 607 -5.91 8.28 -18.27
CA GLU A 607 -5.16 7.55 -19.28
C GLU A 607 -4.29 6.50 -18.61
N LEU A 608 -4.29 5.30 -19.18
CA LEU A 608 -3.42 4.21 -18.80
C LEU A 608 -2.13 4.30 -19.63
N LEU A 609 -1.06 4.80 -19.02
CA LEU A 609 0.26 5.03 -19.65
C LEU A 609 1.09 3.75 -19.64
N MET A 610 0.51 2.68 -20.17
CA MET A 610 1.13 1.36 -20.31
C MET A 610 1.26 1.02 -21.80
N GLY A 611 2.30 0.29 -22.17
CA GLY A 611 2.53 -0.08 -23.57
C GLY A 611 3.19 0.99 -24.43
N MET A 612 3.24 0.73 -25.72
CA MET A 612 4.06 1.49 -26.68
C MET A 612 3.29 2.51 -27.52
N THR A 613 1.96 2.43 -27.57
CA THR A 613 1.14 3.21 -28.51
C THR A 613 0.27 4.27 -27.85
N THR A 614 0.20 5.43 -28.49
CA THR A 614 -0.79 6.49 -28.26
C THR A 614 -1.87 6.45 -29.36
N PRO A 615 -3.11 6.91 -29.10
CA PRO A 615 -3.62 7.46 -27.84
C PRO A 615 -3.71 6.39 -26.74
N PHE A 616 -3.59 6.81 -25.48
CA PHE A 616 -3.67 5.91 -24.34
C PHE A 616 -5.12 5.49 -24.09
N LYS A 617 -5.30 4.24 -23.63
CA LYS A 617 -6.61 3.75 -23.20
C LYS A 617 -7.09 4.58 -22.00
N ILE A 618 -8.31 5.09 -22.08
CA ILE A 618 -8.97 5.71 -20.93
C ILE A 618 -9.65 4.63 -20.11
N ILE A 619 -9.43 4.65 -18.79
CA ILE A 619 -10.11 3.80 -17.82
C ILE A 619 -10.78 4.66 -16.75
N GLU A 620 -11.81 4.08 -16.13
CA GLU A 620 -12.50 4.68 -14.99
C GLU A 620 -11.94 4.13 -13.69
N LEU A 621 -11.68 5.02 -12.74
CA LEU A 621 -11.16 4.69 -11.41
C LEU A 621 -11.94 5.45 -10.34
N GLU A 622 -12.16 4.81 -9.20
CA GLU A 622 -12.69 5.46 -8.01
C GLU A 622 -11.57 5.55 -6.96
N THR A 623 -11.26 6.75 -6.48
CA THR A 623 -10.16 6.99 -5.55
C THR A 623 -10.62 7.67 -4.26
N VAL A 624 -9.82 7.52 -3.21
CA VAL A 624 -10.04 8.21 -1.93
C VAL A 624 -9.43 9.61 -1.89
N GLN A 625 -8.73 10.04 -2.93
CA GLN A 625 -8.07 11.34 -2.99
C GLN A 625 -8.15 11.90 -4.42
N PRO A 626 -8.25 13.23 -4.59
CA PRO A 626 -8.21 13.83 -5.92
C PRO A 626 -6.80 13.69 -6.51
N MET A 627 -6.71 13.67 -7.84
CA MET A 627 -5.45 13.68 -8.60
C MET A 627 -5.33 14.98 -9.39
N ASP A 628 -4.16 15.60 -9.36
CA ASP A 628 -3.83 16.80 -10.12
C ASP A 628 -3.26 16.40 -11.49
N LYS A 629 -3.82 16.99 -12.56
CA LYS A 629 -3.43 16.76 -13.96
C LYS A 629 -1.97 17.02 -14.27
N LYS A 630 -1.27 17.78 -13.42
CA LYS A 630 0.15 18.08 -13.58
C LYS A 630 1.07 16.89 -13.29
N TYR A 631 0.60 15.90 -12.52
CA TYR A 631 1.44 14.79 -12.06
C TYR A 631 1.03 13.46 -12.70
N LEU A 632 2.00 12.55 -12.70
CA LEU A 632 1.77 11.14 -12.99
C LEU A 632 1.49 10.41 -11.67
N TYR A 633 0.75 9.31 -11.75
CA TYR A 633 0.41 8.50 -10.59
C TYR A 633 0.63 7.02 -10.88
N LEU A 634 0.94 6.25 -9.84
CA LEU A 634 0.84 4.79 -9.88
C LEU A 634 -0.42 4.33 -9.16
N HIS A 635 -1.07 3.34 -9.75
CA HIS A 635 -2.31 2.77 -9.27
C HIS A 635 -2.27 1.24 -9.29
N MET A 636 -2.61 0.62 -8.17
CA MET A 636 -2.81 -0.81 -8.07
C MET A 636 -4.28 -1.14 -8.36
N PRO A 637 -4.59 -2.00 -9.34
CA PRO A 637 -5.97 -2.40 -9.63
C PRO A 637 -6.68 -2.97 -8.39
N GLY A 638 -7.91 -2.52 -8.13
CA GLY A 638 -8.67 -2.91 -6.95
C GLY A 638 -8.42 -2.02 -5.72
N GLU A 639 -7.37 -1.20 -5.72
CA GLU A 639 -7.13 -0.21 -4.67
C GLU A 639 -7.70 1.15 -5.03
N ARG A 640 -8.06 1.91 -4.00
CA ARG A 640 -8.56 3.29 -4.14
C ARG A 640 -7.50 4.35 -3.84
N GLN A 641 -6.35 3.95 -3.33
CA GLN A 641 -5.21 4.83 -3.11
C GLN A 641 -4.35 4.91 -4.38
N VAL A 642 -3.69 6.04 -4.57
CA VAL A 642 -2.80 6.29 -5.70
C VAL A 642 -1.50 6.93 -5.19
N LEU A 643 -0.37 6.50 -5.73
CA LEU A 643 0.92 7.12 -5.43
C LEU A 643 1.19 8.23 -6.45
N GLN A 644 1.22 9.49 -5.98
CA GLN A 644 1.69 10.59 -6.82
C GLN A 644 3.19 10.47 -7.06
N LEU A 645 3.63 10.61 -8.32
CA LEU A 645 5.03 10.58 -8.66
C LEU A 645 5.69 11.96 -8.53
N VAL A 646 6.92 11.98 -8.03
CA VAL A 646 7.80 13.16 -8.15
C VAL A 646 8.05 13.45 -9.64
N PRO A 647 8.08 14.73 -10.07
CA PRO A 647 8.06 15.12 -11.48
C PRO A 647 9.44 15.01 -12.18
N LEU A 648 10.17 13.92 -11.92
CA LEU A 648 11.42 13.56 -12.61
C LEU A 648 11.18 13.00 -14.01
N ILE A 649 9.94 12.60 -14.31
CA ILE A 649 9.49 12.10 -15.61
C ILE A 649 8.30 12.92 -16.07
N LYS A 650 8.34 13.37 -17.33
CA LYS A 650 7.27 14.14 -17.96
C LYS A 650 6.84 13.49 -19.27
N VAL A 651 5.54 13.29 -19.43
CA VAL A 651 4.93 12.80 -20.68
C VAL A 651 4.14 13.94 -21.31
N ILE A 652 4.61 14.41 -22.47
CA ILE A 652 4.05 15.53 -23.21
C ILE A 652 3.25 14.98 -24.38
N ASP A 653 2.01 15.46 -24.49
CA ASP A 653 1.13 15.14 -25.61
C ASP A 653 1.58 15.86 -26.86
N ASN A 654 1.71 15.10 -27.93
CA ASN A 654 1.92 15.64 -29.27
C ASN A 654 0.64 15.45 -30.10
N PRO A 655 0.52 16.15 -31.24
CA PRO A 655 -0.52 15.88 -32.22
C PRO A 655 -0.59 14.37 -32.57
N PRO A 656 -1.77 13.83 -32.96
CA PRO A 656 -1.97 12.38 -33.13
C PRO A 656 -1.02 11.68 -34.11
N ASP A 657 -0.45 12.42 -35.05
CA ASP A 657 0.51 11.99 -36.07
C ASP A 657 1.96 11.91 -35.57
N ILE A 658 2.23 12.34 -34.34
CA ILE A 658 3.56 12.38 -33.71
C ILE A 658 3.51 11.61 -32.39
N SER A 659 4.45 10.69 -32.18
CA SER A 659 4.56 9.99 -30.89
C SER A 659 4.71 10.96 -29.72
N ASN A 660 4.00 10.72 -28.61
CA ASN A 660 4.17 11.50 -27.40
C ASN A 660 5.63 11.49 -26.93
N GLY A 661 6.12 12.65 -26.49
CA GLY A 661 7.44 12.80 -25.92
C GLY A 661 7.46 12.36 -24.46
N CYS A 662 8.37 11.46 -24.09
CA CYS A 662 8.66 11.15 -22.69
C CYS A 662 10.06 11.65 -22.37
N TYR A 663 10.15 12.41 -21.29
CA TYR A 663 11.35 13.13 -20.90
C TYR A 663 11.72 12.80 -19.47
N PHE A 664 13.02 12.65 -19.24
CA PHE A 664 13.61 12.31 -17.95
C PHE A 664 14.56 13.43 -17.51
N TYR A 665 14.53 13.80 -16.24
CA TYR A 665 15.43 14.81 -15.70
C TYR A 665 16.89 14.35 -15.81
N SER A 666 17.75 15.23 -16.34
CA SER A 666 19.17 14.94 -16.55
C SER A 666 20.07 15.77 -15.63
N ARG A 667 19.95 17.10 -15.68
CA ARG A 667 20.87 18.00 -14.99
C ARG A 667 20.30 19.41 -14.81
N VAL A 668 20.95 20.19 -13.96
CA VAL A 668 20.84 21.64 -13.95
C VAL A 668 21.69 22.21 -15.09
N GLU A 669 21.11 23.12 -15.87
CA GLU A 669 21.78 23.85 -16.94
C GLU A 669 21.62 25.36 -16.70
N GLY A 670 22.62 25.97 -16.07
CA GLY A 670 22.59 27.38 -15.68
C GLY A 670 21.66 27.64 -14.50
N ASP A 671 20.51 28.26 -14.77
CA ASP A 671 19.40 28.52 -13.84
C ASP A 671 18.14 27.69 -14.18
N LYS A 672 18.22 26.84 -15.21
CA LYS A 672 17.12 25.99 -15.69
C LYS A 672 17.43 24.52 -15.45
N LEU A 673 16.40 23.69 -15.57
CA LEU A 673 16.52 22.25 -15.49
C LEU A 673 16.42 21.66 -16.90
N HIS A 674 17.28 20.69 -17.18
CA HIS A 674 17.38 20.01 -18.46
C HIS A 674 16.81 18.61 -18.38
N PHE A 675 15.96 18.30 -19.34
CA PHE A 675 15.29 17.03 -19.53
C PHE A 675 15.67 16.43 -20.88
N VAL A 676 15.82 15.11 -20.94
CA VAL A 676 16.18 14.38 -22.16
C VAL A 676 15.12 13.35 -22.51
N SER A 677 14.85 13.19 -23.81
CA SER A 677 14.07 12.06 -24.32
C SER A 677 14.98 11.01 -24.92
N HIS A 678 14.77 9.76 -24.49
CA HIS A 678 15.53 8.63 -25.02
C HIS A 678 14.94 8.09 -26.33
N HIS A 679 13.66 8.34 -26.60
CA HIS A 679 12.96 7.84 -27.78
C HIS A 679 12.46 8.95 -28.72
N PHE A 680 12.24 10.19 -28.27
CA PHE A 680 11.66 11.23 -29.12
C PHE A 680 12.75 12.03 -29.85
N GLU A 681 12.95 11.77 -31.14
CA GLU A 681 14.03 12.40 -31.92
C GLU A 681 13.69 13.80 -32.43
N ALA A 682 12.40 14.13 -32.59
CA ALA A 682 11.98 15.44 -33.08
C ALA A 682 12.31 16.56 -32.09
N GLN A 683 12.26 16.26 -30.79
CA GLN A 683 12.69 17.15 -29.71
C GLN A 683 13.42 16.29 -28.66
N PRO A 684 14.73 16.07 -28.83
CA PRO A 684 15.49 15.14 -27.99
C PRO A 684 15.72 15.64 -26.57
N ASP A 685 15.53 16.94 -26.33
CA ASP A 685 15.72 17.56 -25.02
C ASP A 685 14.89 18.84 -24.84
N MET A 686 14.76 19.26 -23.58
CA MET A 686 14.07 20.48 -23.16
C MET A 686 14.79 21.11 -21.97
N THR A 687 14.92 22.43 -21.97
CA THR A 687 15.52 23.19 -20.86
C THR A 687 14.60 24.33 -20.44
N ASP A 688 14.06 24.28 -19.21
CA ASP A 688 13.14 25.29 -18.66
C ASP A 688 13.15 25.32 -17.12
N GLY A 689 12.39 26.24 -16.49
CA GLY A 689 12.38 26.46 -15.04
C GLY A 689 11.54 25.50 -14.19
N PHE A 690 10.84 24.53 -14.79
CA PHE A 690 9.97 23.51 -14.16
C PHE A 690 9.70 23.65 -12.63
N PRO A 691 8.82 24.58 -12.21
CA PRO A 691 8.64 24.93 -10.79
C PRO A 691 8.13 23.78 -9.91
N ASP A 692 7.42 22.83 -10.52
CA ASP A 692 6.98 21.60 -9.87
C ASP A 692 8.15 20.70 -9.48
N LEU A 693 9.16 20.59 -10.34
CA LEU A 693 10.38 19.85 -10.05
C LEU A 693 11.31 20.59 -9.09
N GLU A 694 11.45 21.91 -9.20
CA GLU A 694 12.20 22.70 -8.21
C GLU A 694 11.62 22.51 -6.80
N ALA A 695 10.28 22.58 -6.66
CA ALA A 695 9.61 22.32 -5.40
C ALA A 695 9.80 20.89 -4.90
N ALA A 696 9.81 19.90 -5.80
CA ALA A 696 10.08 18.52 -5.44
C ALA A 696 11.53 18.35 -4.95
N PHE A 697 12.52 18.99 -5.57
CA PHE A 697 13.92 18.94 -5.16
C PHE A 697 14.16 19.49 -3.76
N GLN A 698 13.44 20.54 -3.35
CA GLN A 698 13.51 21.04 -1.97
C GLN A 698 13.11 19.96 -0.94
N ILE A 699 12.30 18.98 -1.34
CA ILE A 699 11.87 17.87 -0.49
C ILE A 699 12.84 16.69 -0.65
N ILE A 700 13.12 16.24 -1.87
CA ILE A 700 13.87 14.99 -2.11
C ILE A 700 15.37 15.15 -1.94
N TRP A 701 15.91 16.35 -2.13
CA TRP A 701 17.33 16.66 -1.94
C TRP A 701 17.53 18.13 -1.54
N PRO A 702 17.40 18.49 -0.25
CA PRO A 702 17.51 19.88 0.21
C PRO A 702 18.83 20.59 -0.16
N GLY A 703 19.89 19.82 -0.44
CA GLY A 703 21.16 20.34 -0.95
C GLY A 703 21.17 20.69 -2.45
N PHE A 704 20.03 20.62 -3.14
CA PHE A 704 19.89 20.93 -4.56
C PHE A 704 19.98 22.44 -4.82
N ARG A 705 20.81 22.83 -5.81
CA ARG A 705 21.00 24.24 -6.17
C ARG A 705 19.89 24.70 -7.11
N THR A 706 18.88 25.40 -6.58
CA THR A 706 17.86 26.08 -7.38
C THR A 706 18.25 27.53 -7.69
N SER A 707 17.52 28.15 -8.62
CA SER A 707 17.57 29.58 -8.90
C SER A 707 17.38 30.46 -7.64
N ALA A 708 16.65 29.97 -6.64
CA ALA A 708 16.38 30.66 -5.37
C ALA A 708 17.53 30.61 -4.34
N ASN A 709 18.41 29.61 -4.40
CA ASN A 709 19.50 29.40 -3.42
C ASN A 709 20.85 30.03 -3.83
N LYS A 710 20.85 30.96 -4.81
CA LYS A 710 22.07 31.67 -5.27
C LYS A 710 22.34 33.00 -4.58
N VAL A 711 21.53 33.41 -3.60
CA VAL A 711 21.78 34.62 -2.79
C VAL A 711 22.37 34.21 -1.44
N GLU A 712 23.59 33.67 -1.46
CA GLU A 712 24.52 33.67 -0.32
C GLU A 712 25.97 33.60 -0.82
#